data_AF-A0A4R6G204-F1
#
_entry.id   AF-A0A4R6G204-F1
#
_cell.length_a   1.000
_cell.length_b   1.000
_cell.length_c   1.000
_cell.angle_alpha   90.00
_cell.angle_beta   90.00
_cell.angle_gamma   90.00
#
_symmetry.space_group_name_H-M   'P 1'
#
loop_
_entity.id
_entity.type
_entity.pdbx_description
1 polymer ?
#
loop_
_entity_poly.entity_id
_entity_poly.type
_entity_poly.pdbx_seq_one_letter_code
_entity_poly.pdbx_strand_id
1 'polypeptide(L)'
;MRKPWTILLIGVLAVASLAAAAPLTPAAASPARAAVDAAVQPAAAVVGFEAGNIIDDSVFFARGTMSAAQIQSFLNGKVPTCQAGYTCLKDFAQATTSRSADPMCAGYTGQGRESAAQIIYNVAQSCGINPQVLLVTLQKEQGLVTHTWPSDWRYTIAMGQGCPDTAACDTRYYGFFNQVYGAAWQFKRYANPPGTSQFFTWYAPGRTWNIQWHPNAGCGSSPVGVRNQATANLYYYTPYQPNAAALRAGFGEGDGCSSYGNRNFYNYFTAWFGSTRSLVGSAITDKYAQLGGSAGYLGAPVGATTCGLKDGGCFQSYRNGAIHWSPASGAHATTGAISASWASTGWENGPLGYPVNEQNCSLAGGTGCWQGFQKGEVHWSAASGAYGSWGPTLVRYQSMGSERSPLGFPTGSPACNLKDGGCWQSYQGGMIHWTQATGAHSTYGAFLTKWKALDSERGLGYPMSEQICGLKDGGCWQRFQSGLIHSTPAGMFATRGAILARWANLDYERGFGYPLGDQACGLKDGGCWQRFQGGLIHWTAATGAFSTRGPILAKWASLDYERGLGYPTSEQMCGLKDGGCWQRFQGGLIHWTQGTGAVATRDAILAEWASLDYERGLGYPTADQRCGLKDGGCIQTFQSGPIVWSPTGGAHAVTGSIGEVWKARGAETGALGYPRTDLVCGLKDGACYQGFAGGLVHSVPALGTFITTGRILEKWAISDYERGPYGYPTSDQSCTGETCSQQFQGGTLTAP
;
A
#
# COMPACT_ATOMS: atom_id res chain seq x y z
N MET A 1 -12.42 -66.55 -41.25
CA MET A 1 -13.52 -67.40 -41.75
C MET A 1 -14.67 -67.29 -40.74
N ARG A 2 -15.69 -66.47 -41.06
CA ARG A 2 -17.11 -66.79 -41.40
C ARG A 2 -17.94 -67.26 -40.18
N LYS A 3 -19.07 -66.63 -39.84
CA LYS A 3 -20.19 -66.24 -40.75
C LYS A 3 -20.75 -64.79 -40.62
N PRO A 4 -21.40 -64.29 -41.69
CA PRO A 4 -22.03 -62.97 -41.85
C PRO A 4 -23.53 -62.99 -41.49
N TRP A 5 -24.18 -61.83 -41.35
CA TRP A 5 -25.64 -61.73 -41.21
C TRP A 5 -26.27 -61.08 -42.44
N THR A 6 -27.10 -61.86 -43.12
CA THR A 6 -27.93 -61.51 -44.29
C THR A 6 -29.28 -60.99 -43.81
N ILE A 7 -29.73 -59.89 -44.41
CA ILE A 7 -31.05 -59.27 -44.27
C ILE A 7 -32.08 -60.08 -45.06
N LEU A 8 -33.24 -60.37 -44.45
CA LEU A 8 -34.38 -61.00 -45.12
C LEU A 8 -35.17 -59.96 -45.93
N LEU A 9 -35.33 -60.19 -47.23
CA LEU A 9 -36.17 -59.42 -48.16
C LEU A 9 -37.63 -59.91 -48.10
N ILE A 10 -38.58 -58.99 -48.04
CA ILE A 10 -39.95 -59.17 -48.54
C ILE A 10 -40.04 -58.31 -49.80
N GLY A 11 -40.25 -58.96 -50.95
CA GLY A 11 -40.38 -58.29 -52.24
C GLY A 11 -41.83 -57.84 -52.51
N VAL A 12 -41.97 -56.72 -53.21
CA VAL A 12 -43.20 -56.38 -53.95
C VAL A 12 -42.79 -55.85 -55.32
N LEU A 13 -43.45 -56.40 -56.34
CA LEU A 13 -43.29 -56.12 -57.77
C LEU A 13 -43.54 -54.66 -58.14
N ALA A 14 -42.84 -54.22 -59.18
CA ALA A 14 -43.04 -52.95 -59.87
C ALA A 14 -44.24 -53.02 -60.85
N VAL A 15 -45.04 -51.94 -60.91
CA VAL A 15 -45.81 -51.54 -62.11
C VAL A 15 -45.73 -50.02 -62.25
N ALA A 16 -45.50 -49.58 -63.48
CA ALA A 16 -45.22 -48.22 -63.92
C ALA A 16 -46.47 -47.35 -64.14
N SER A 17 -46.32 -46.02 -64.02
CA SER A 17 -46.92 -45.03 -64.96
C SER A 17 -46.58 -43.58 -64.59
N LEU A 18 -46.23 -42.78 -65.62
CA LEU A 18 -46.07 -41.32 -65.58
C LEU A 18 -47.42 -40.61 -65.34
N ALA A 19 -47.42 -39.52 -64.57
CA ALA A 19 -48.22 -38.32 -64.87
C ALA A 19 -47.78 -37.12 -63.99
N ALA A 20 -47.72 -35.95 -64.61
CA ALA A 20 -47.37 -34.67 -64.00
C ALA A 20 -48.61 -33.91 -63.48
N ALA A 21 -48.32 -32.96 -62.58
CA ALA A 21 -49.04 -31.72 -62.25
C ALA A 21 -50.10 -31.68 -61.10
N ALA A 22 -49.66 -31.07 -59.99
CA ALA A 22 -50.27 -29.97 -59.19
C ALA A 22 -51.54 -30.24 -58.33
N PRO A 23 -51.87 -29.36 -57.35
CA PRO A 23 -51.46 -29.52 -55.95
C PRO A 23 -52.63 -29.59 -54.96
N LEU A 24 -52.52 -30.36 -53.89
CA LEU A 24 -53.34 -30.21 -52.69
C LEU A 24 -52.52 -30.59 -51.43
N THR A 25 -52.51 -29.68 -50.46
CA THR A 25 -52.10 -29.94 -49.07
C THR A 25 -53.22 -30.70 -48.33
N PRO A 26 -53.03 -31.19 -47.10
CA PRO A 26 -51.89 -31.82 -46.44
C PRO A 26 -52.27 -33.19 -45.78
N ALA A 27 -51.30 -34.03 -45.39
CA ALA A 27 -51.49 -34.98 -44.29
C ALA A 27 -50.13 -35.39 -43.70
N ALA A 28 -49.94 -35.07 -42.42
CA ALA A 28 -48.74 -35.39 -41.66
C ALA A 28 -48.62 -36.92 -41.46
N ALA A 29 -47.46 -37.48 -41.81
CA ALA A 29 -47.09 -38.85 -41.49
C ALA A 29 -46.54 -38.95 -40.06
N SER A 30 -46.86 -40.07 -39.40
CA SER A 30 -46.61 -40.38 -38.00
C SER A 30 -45.12 -40.44 -37.59
N PRO A 31 -44.76 -40.19 -36.31
CA PRO A 31 -43.38 -39.92 -35.88
C PRO A 31 -42.55 -41.15 -35.48
N ALA A 32 -43.06 -42.37 -35.68
CA ALA A 32 -42.51 -43.56 -35.02
C ALA A 32 -41.17 -44.11 -35.58
N ARG A 33 -40.54 -43.46 -36.56
CA ARG A 33 -39.27 -43.94 -37.16
C ARG A 33 -38.17 -42.87 -37.28
N ALA A 34 -38.40 -41.67 -36.75
CA ALA A 34 -37.45 -40.55 -36.83
C ALA A 34 -36.83 -40.15 -35.47
N ALA A 35 -37.13 -40.86 -34.38
CA ALA A 35 -36.69 -40.48 -33.03
C ALA A 35 -35.40 -41.20 -32.57
N VAL A 36 -34.42 -41.37 -33.46
CA VAL A 36 -33.04 -41.76 -33.10
C VAL A 36 -31.98 -40.74 -33.53
N ASP A 37 -32.37 -39.71 -34.28
CA ASP A 37 -31.46 -38.68 -34.78
C ASP A 37 -31.86 -37.29 -34.29
N ALA A 38 -31.37 -36.87 -33.11
CA ALA A 38 -31.38 -35.46 -32.72
C ALA A 38 -30.37 -35.12 -31.59
N ALA A 39 -29.08 -35.22 -31.92
CA ALA A 39 -28.05 -34.35 -31.35
C ALA A 39 -26.82 -34.31 -32.29
N VAL A 40 -27.04 -34.02 -33.57
CA VAL A 40 -25.95 -33.91 -34.54
C VAL A 40 -25.26 -32.55 -34.35
N GLN A 41 -24.17 -32.54 -33.59
CA GLN A 41 -23.12 -31.54 -33.76
C GLN A 41 -22.59 -31.69 -35.19
N PRO A 42 -22.33 -30.60 -35.94
CA PRO A 42 -21.78 -30.72 -37.29
C PRO A 42 -20.47 -31.54 -37.27
N ALA A 43 -20.32 -32.43 -38.24
CA ALA A 43 -19.18 -33.33 -38.39
C ALA A 43 -17.91 -32.54 -38.78
N ALA A 44 -17.30 -31.86 -37.80
CA ALA A 44 -15.96 -31.33 -37.95
C ALA A 44 -14.96 -32.49 -37.93
N ALA A 45 -13.96 -32.45 -38.82
CA ALA A 45 -12.88 -33.42 -38.83
C ALA A 45 -12.18 -33.48 -37.46
N VAL A 46 -11.71 -34.66 -37.07
CA VAL A 46 -10.98 -34.84 -35.81
C VAL A 46 -9.63 -34.13 -35.91
N VAL A 47 -9.45 -33.05 -35.13
CA VAL A 47 -8.20 -32.28 -35.04
C VAL A 47 -7.37 -32.75 -33.85
N GLY A 48 -6.06 -32.95 -34.06
CA GLY A 48 -5.09 -33.26 -33.00
C GLY A 48 -5.00 -34.74 -32.58
N PHE A 49 -5.74 -35.64 -33.22
CA PHE A 49 -5.61 -37.08 -32.95
C PHE A 49 -4.25 -37.60 -33.40
N GLU A 50 -3.48 -38.19 -32.47
CA GLU A 50 -2.23 -38.87 -32.79
C GLU A 50 -2.35 -40.36 -32.45
N ALA A 51 -2.28 -41.23 -33.46
CA ALA A 51 -2.43 -42.67 -33.26
C ALA A 51 -1.42 -43.25 -32.25
N GLY A 52 -0.20 -42.69 -32.19
CA GLY A 52 0.86 -43.12 -31.29
C GLY A 52 0.74 -42.58 -29.86
N ASN A 53 -0.09 -41.56 -29.64
CA ASN A 53 -0.37 -41.01 -28.33
C ASN A 53 -1.83 -40.52 -28.31
N ILE A 54 -2.78 -41.40 -27.98
CA ILE A 54 -4.20 -41.02 -27.97
C ILE A 54 -4.50 -40.13 -26.75
N ILE A 55 -3.86 -40.43 -25.62
CA ILE A 55 -3.97 -39.71 -24.35
C ILE A 55 -2.72 -39.96 -23.50
N ASP A 56 -2.27 -38.95 -22.78
CA ASP A 56 -1.07 -39.05 -21.93
C ASP A 56 -1.35 -39.88 -20.65
N ASP A 57 -0.36 -40.62 -20.16
CA ASP A 57 -0.44 -41.39 -18.91
C ASP A 57 -0.89 -40.52 -17.72
N SER A 58 -0.34 -39.30 -17.64
CA SER A 58 -0.67 -38.35 -16.57
C SER A 58 -2.11 -37.83 -16.63
N VAL A 59 -2.80 -37.96 -17.78
CA VAL A 59 -4.24 -37.65 -17.89
C VAL A 59 -5.06 -38.90 -17.66
N PHE A 60 -4.67 -40.05 -18.23
CA PHE A 60 -5.45 -41.29 -18.16
C PHE A 60 -5.52 -41.90 -16.75
N PHE A 61 -4.42 -41.81 -15.98
CA PHE A 61 -4.32 -42.36 -14.62
C PHE A 61 -4.58 -41.31 -13.52
N ALA A 62 -5.04 -40.11 -13.88
CA ALA A 62 -5.35 -39.04 -12.92
C ALA A 62 -6.69 -39.27 -12.20
N ARG A 63 -6.70 -40.14 -11.19
CA ARG A 63 -7.92 -40.48 -10.41
C ARG A 63 -8.62 -39.29 -9.74
N GLY A 64 -7.92 -38.18 -9.49
CA GLY A 64 -8.42 -37.03 -8.74
C GLY A 64 -9.16 -35.95 -9.53
N THR A 65 -9.46 -36.16 -10.82
CA THR A 65 -9.98 -35.10 -11.72
C THR A 65 -11.45 -34.75 -11.50
N MET A 66 -12.25 -35.63 -10.89
CA MET A 66 -13.65 -35.35 -10.54
C MET A 66 -14.02 -35.99 -9.20
N SER A 67 -14.75 -35.25 -8.36
CA SER A 67 -15.46 -35.79 -7.20
C SER A 67 -16.78 -36.47 -7.61
N ALA A 68 -17.34 -37.31 -6.74
CA ALA A 68 -18.66 -37.93 -6.97
C ALA A 68 -19.75 -36.89 -7.29
N ALA A 69 -19.73 -35.73 -6.62
CA ALA A 69 -20.67 -34.64 -6.87
C ALA A 69 -20.47 -33.99 -8.26
N GLN A 70 -19.22 -33.80 -8.70
CA GLN A 70 -18.92 -33.30 -10.03
C GLN A 70 -19.34 -34.28 -11.13
N ILE A 71 -19.17 -35.59 -10.90
CA ILE A 71 -19.66 -36.62 -11.82
C ILE A 71 -21.18 -36.59 -11.89
N GLN A 72 -21.88 -36.48 -10.75
CA GLN A 72 -23.34 -36.39 -10.72
C GLN A 72 -23.84 -35.15 -11.48
N SER A 73 -23.21 -33.99 -11.26
CA SER A 73 -23.53 -32.75 -11.97
C SER A 73 -23.31 -32.88 -13.49
N PHE A 74 -22.21 -33.51 -13.89
CA PHE A 74 -21.92 -33.79 -15.30
C PHE A 74 -23.01 -34.68 -15.94
N LEU A 75 -23.42 -35.76 -15.26
CA LEU A 75 -24.48 -36.64 -15.74
C LEU A 75 -25.83 -35.91 -15.84
N ASN A 76 -26.17 -35.08 -14.86
CA ASN A 76 -27.36 -34.24 -14.88
C ASN A 76 -27.36 -33.28 -16.09
N GLY A 77 -26.19 -32.70 -16.41
CA GLY A 77 -26.05 -31.81 -17.55
C GLY A 77 -26.14 -32.50 -18.92
N LYS A 78 -25.79 -33.79 -19.01
CA LYS A 78 -25.87 -34.55 -20.27
C LYS A 78 -27.27 -35.04 -20.59
N VAL A 79 -28.07 -35.35 -19.57
CA VAL A 79 -29.47 -35.77 -19.73
C VAL A 79 -30.35 -34.99 -18.76
N PRO A 80 -30.82 -33.77 -19.12
CA PRO A 80 -31.67 -32.99 -18.23
C PRO A 80 -32.99 -33.68 -17.90
N THR A 81 -33.59 -34.34 -18.89
CA THR A 81 -34.88 -35.04 -18.75
C THR A 81 -34.74 -36.49 -19.21
N CYS A 82 -35.10 -37.44 -18.34
CA CYS A 82 -35.18 -38.85 -18.68
C CYS A 82 -36.58 -39.18 -19.25
N GLN A 83 -36.65 -40.05 -20.27
CA GLN A 83 -37.92 -40.49 -20.81
C GLN A 83 -38.71 -41.27 -19.74
N ALA A 84 -40.00 -40.95 -19.62
CA ALA A 84 -40.88 -41.63 -18.67
C ALA A 84 -40.84 -43.16 -18.84
N GLY A 85 -40.73 -43.88 -17.72
CA GLY A 85 -40.62 -45.34 -17.70
C GLY A 85 -39.19 -45.89 -17.78
N TYR A 86 -38.17 -45.04 -17.98
CA TYR A 86 -36.76 -45.43 -17.99
C TYR A 86 -35.99 -44.78 -16.84
N THR A 87 -34.91 -45.43 -16.39
CA THR A 87 -33.97 -44.85 -15.41
C THR A 87 -32.68 -44.49 -16.12
N CYS A 88 -32.42 -43.19 -16.29
CA CYS A 88 -31.21 -42.69 -16.94
C CYS A 88 -30.00 -42.81 -16.00
N LEU A 89 -28.78 -42.78 -16.56
CA LEU A 89 -27.55 -42.97 -15.78
C LEU A 89 -27.43 -42.00 -14.58
N LYS A 90 -27.92 -40.77 -14.74
CA LYS A 90 -27.94 -39.78 -13.66
C LYS A 90 -28.80 -40.17 -12.45
N ASP A 91 -29.87 -40.94 -12.67
CA ASP A 91 -30.83 -41.36 -11.64
C ASP A 91 -30.61 -42.82 -11.20
N PHE A 92 -29.69 -43.53 -11.87
CA PHE A 92 -29.41 -44.94 -11.61
C PHE A 92 -28.69 -45.14 -10.27
N ALA A 93 -29.15 -46.14 -9.51
CA ALA A 93 -28.50 -46.61 -8.29
C ALA A 93 -28.68 -48.11 -8.10
N GLN A 94 -27.69 -48.76 -7.50
CA GLN A 94 -27.72 -50.20 -7.20
C GLN A 94 -26.95 -50.51 -5.90
N ALA A 95 -27.16 -51.69 -5.34
CA ALA A 95 -26.28 -52.24 -4.30
C ALA A 95 -24.94 -52.66 -4.92
N THR A 96 -23.84 -52.48 -4.19
CA THR A 96 -22.49 -52.88 -4.63
C THR A 96 -21.91 -53.89 -3.65
N THR A 97 -20.92 -54.67 -4.10
CA THR A 97 -20.28 -55.71 -3.31
C THR A 97 -18.82 -55.37 -3.03
N SER A 98 -18.33 -55.69 -1.83
CA SER A 98 -16.93 -55.49 -1.48
C SER A 98 -15.99 -56.31 -2.37
N ARG A 99 -14.81 -55.75 -2.68
CA ARG A 99 -13.72 -56.40 -3.42
C ARG A 99 -12.43 -56.24 -2.63
N SER A 100 -11.66 -57.33 -2.50
CA SER A 100 -10.35 -57.30 -1.88
C SER A 100 -9.35 -56.54 -2.75
N ALA A 101 -8.32 -55.96 -2.14
CA ALA A 101 -7.23 -55.32 -2.87
C ALA A 101 -6.38 -56.35 -3.63
N ASP A 102 -5.89 -55.96 -4.80
CA ASP A 102 -4.98 -56.74 -5.63
C ASP A 102 -4.00 -55.80 -6.39
N PRO A 103 -3.08 -56.30 -7.23
CA PRO A 103 -2.14 -55.45 -7.97
C PRO A 103 -2.75 -54.43 -8.93
N MET A 104 -4.04 -54.56 -9.29
CA MET A 104 -4.73 -53.66 -10.21
C MET A 104 -5.47 -52.56 -9.45
N CYS A 105 -6.17 -52.91 -8.36
CA CYS A 105 -7.00 -51.98 -7.60
C CYS A 105 -6.86 -52.16 -6.08
N ALA A 106 -6.93 -51.06 -5.34
CA ALA A 106 -6.75 -51.00 -3.88
C ALA A 106 -7.92 -51.60 -3.05
N GLY A 107 -8.85 -52.31 -3.68
CA GLY A 107 -10.05 -52.87 -3.06
C GLY A 107 -11.23 -51.88 -3.04
N TYR A 108 -12.42 -52.40 -2.74
CA TYR A 108 -13.67 -51.65 -2.78
C TYR A 108 -14.57 -52.09 -1.61
N THR A 109 -15.20 -51.15 -0.92
CA THR A 109 -16.16 -51.45 0.15
C THR A 109 -17.57 -51.27 -0.37
N GLY A 110 -18.32 -52.38 -0.44
CA GLY A 110 -19.69 -52.37 -0.95
C GLY A 110 -20.68 -51.65 -0.04
N GLN A 111 -21.76 -51.14 -0.63
CA GLN A 111 -22.82 -50.40 0.04
C GLN A 111 -24.19 -50.91 -0.41
N GLY A 112 -25.20 -50.77 0.46
CA GLY A 112 -26.56 -51.23 0.18
C GLY A 112 -27.25 -50.48 -0.98
N ARG A 113 -26.82 -49.26 -1.29
CA ARG A 113 -27.29 -48.47 -2.44
C ARG A 113 -26.30 -47.34 -2.76
N GLU A 114 -25.73 -47.34 -3.96
CA GLU A 114 -24.87 -46.27 -4.49
C GLU A 114 -25.38 -45.78 -5.83
N SER A 115 -25.31 -44.46 -6.06
CA SER A 115 -25.59 -43.86 -7.37
C SER A 115 -24.50 -44.23 -8.37
N ALA A 116 -24.81 -44.17 -9.67
CA ALA A 116 -23.82 -44.36 -10.72
C ALA A 116 -22.60 -43.43 -10.57
N ALA A 117 -22.82 -42.17 -10.18
CA ALA A 117 -21.75 -41.20 -9.95
C ALA A 117 -20.81 -41.62 -8.81
N GLN A 118 -21.37 -42.11 -7.69
CA GLN A 118 -20.60 -42.60 -6.55
C GLN A 118 -19.79 -43.85 -6.91
N ILE A 119 -20.40 -44.76 -7.68
CA ILE A 119 -19.73 -45.98 -8.17
C ILE A 119 -18.53 -45.62 -9.05
N ILE A 120 -18.71 -44.74 -10.05
CA ILE A 120 -17.62 -44.31 -10.94
C ILE A 120 -16.49 -43.68 -10.13
N TYR A 121 -16.81 -42.79 -9.18
CA TYR A 121 -15.81 -42.15 -8.32
C TYR A 121 -15.03 -43.18 -7.47
N ASN A 122 -15.73 -44.06 -6.76
CA ASN A 122 -15.10 -45.04 -5.87
C ASN A 122 -14.23 -46.03 -6.64
N VAL A 123 -14.67 -46.47 -7.83
CA VAL A 123 -13.88 -47.32 -8.73
C VAL A 123 -12.64 -46.58 -9.25
N ALA A 124 -12.79 -45.32 -9.67
CA ALA A 124 -11.68 -44.48 -10.12
C ALA A 124 -10.60 -44.34 -9.03
N GLN A 125 -11.01 -44.11 -7.78
CA GLN A 125 -10.08 -44.04 -6.64
C GLN A 125 -9.38 -45.37 -6.40
N SER A 126 -10.14 -46.47 -6.39
CA SER A 126 -9.63 -47.82 -6.12
C SER A 126 -8.59 -48.27 -7.16
N CYS A 127 -8.89 -48.12 -8.45
CA CYS A 127 -8.03 -48.61 -9.53
C CYS A 127 -7.00 -47.58 -10.03
N GLY A 128 -7.10 -46.32 -9.61
CA GLY A 128 -6.19 -45.26 -10.08
C GLY A 128 -6.40 -44.89 -11.54
N ILE A 129 -7.66 -44.76 -11.96
CA ILE A 129 -8.07 -44.37 -13.32
C ILE A 129 -8.80 -43.04 -13.25
N ASN A 130 -8.57 -42.16 -14.23
CA ASN A 130 -9.28 -40.89 -14.32
C ASN A 130 -10.81 -41.13 -14.51
N PRO A 131 -11.69 -40.60 -13.65
CA PRO A 131 -13.15 -40.77 -13.78
C PRO A 131 -13.71 -40.26 -15.13
N GLN A 132 -13.07 -39.26 -15.75
CA GLN A 132 -13.42 -38.78 -17.10
C GLN A 132 -13.20 -39.84 -18.17
N VAL A 133 -12.14 -40.66 -18.04
CA VAL A 133 -11.88 -41.81 -18.92
C VAL A 133 -13.00 -42.84 -18.79
N LEU A 134 -13.44 -43.14 -17.56
CA LEU A 134 -14.54 -44.08 -17.33
C LEU A 134 -15.86 -43.58 -17.94
N LEU A 135 -16.18 -42.28 -17.79
CA LEU A 135 -17.36 -41.65 -18.39
C LEU A 135 -17.33 -41.71 -19.92
N VAL A 136 -16.18 -41.41 -20.52
CA VAL A 136 -16.01 -41.47 -21.98
C VAL A 136 -16.14 -42.91 -22.48
N THR A 137 -15.58 -43.88 -21.78
CA THR A 137 -15.71 -45.28 -22.14
C THR A 137 -17.16 -45.75 -22.04
N LEU A 138 -17.89 -45.39 -20.97
CA LEU A 138 -19.34 -45.67 -20.85
C LEU A 138 -20.14 -45.12 -22.04
N GLN A 139 -19.82 -43.91 -22.49
CA GLN A 139 -20.45 -43.33 -23.67
C GLN A 139 -20.09 -44.09 -24.94
N LYS A 140 -18.81 -44.38 -25.14
CA LYS A 140 -18.32 -45.07 -26.31
C LYS A 140 -18.94 -46.46 -26.46
N GLU A 141 -19.06 -47.20 -25.36
CA GLU A 141 -19.49 -48.60 -25.38
C GLU A 141 -21.01 -48.76 -25.45
N GLN A 142 -21.77 -47.97 -24.68
CA GLN A 142 -23.23 -48.15 -24.58
C GLN A 142 -24.03 -46.87 -24.81
N GLY A 143 -23.40 -45.75 -25.17
CA GLY A 143 -24.06 -44.46 -25.32
C GLY A 143 -24.67 -43.93 -24.01
N LEU A 144 -24.31 -44.54 -22.87
CA LEU A 144 -25.14 -44.52 -21.66
C LEU A 144 -25.15 -43.15 -20.98
N VAL A 145 -24.12 -42.33 -21.18
CA VAL A 145 -24.00 -41.00 -20.56
C VAL A 145 -25.01 -40.00 -21.14
N THR A 146 -25.33 -40.10 -22.43
CA THR A 146 -26.28 -39.20 -23.12
C THR A 146 -27.63 -39.86 -23.40
N HIS A 147 -27.85 -41.11 -22.98
CA HIS A 147 -29.05 -41.87 -23.32
C HIS A 147 -30.25 -41.44 -22.47
N THR A 148 -31.38 -41.14 -23.12
CA THR A 148 -32.62 -40.68 -22.47
C THR A 148 -33.63 -41.81 -22.19
N TRP A 149 -33.49 -42.98 -22.83
CA TRP A 149 -34.34 -44.17 -22.60
C TRP A 149 -33.54 -45.50 -22.47
N PRO A 150 -32.53 -45.61 -21.59
CA PRO A 150 -31.63 -46.76 -21.59
C PRO A 150 -32.34 -48.05 -21.15
N SER A 151 -32.16 -49.15 -21.89
CA SER A 151 -32.64 -50.47 -21.48
C SER A 151 -31.77 -51.08 -20.40
N ASP A 152 -32.34 -51.99 -19.59
CA ASP A 152 -31.63 -52.68 -18.50
C ASP A 152 -30.38 -53.44 -18.98
N TRP A 153 -30.42 -53.95 -20.20
CA TRP A 153 -29.28 -54.62 -20.83
C TRP A 153 -28.05 -53.70 -20.94
N ARG A 154 -28.25 -52.40 -21.21
CA ARG A 154 -27.12 -51.44 -21.28
C ARG A 154 -26.42 -51.29 -19.93
N TYR A 155 -27.14 -51.44 -18.80
CA TYR A 155 -26.51 -51.47 -17.48
C TYR A 155 -25.85 -52.82 -17.18
N THR A 156 -26.40 -53.91 -17.72
CA THR A 156 -25.87 -55.27 -17.56
C THR A 156 -24.47 -55.39 -18.18
N ILE A 157 -24.25 -54.78 -19.35
CA ILE A 157 -22.98 -54.83 -20.10
C ILE A 157 -22.40 -53.42 -20.40
N ALA A 158 -22.52 -52.52 -19.43
CA ALA A 158 -22.22 -51.08 -19.55
C ALA A 158 -20.87 -50.70 -20.19
N MET A 159 -19.85 -51.55 -20.04
CA MET A 159 -18.51 -51.31 -20.57
C MET A 159 -18.09 -52.36 -21.61
N GLY A 160 -18.90 -53.38 -21.89
CA GLY A 160 -18.48 -54.51 -22.71
C GLY A 160 -17.44 -55.42 -22.04
N GLN A 161 -17.22 -55.27 -20.73
CA GLN A 161 -16.27 -56.10 -19.99
C GLN A 161 -16.77 -57.55 -19.96
N GLY A 162 -15.93 -58.49 -20.39
CA GLY A 162 -16.29 -59.91 -20.45
C GLY A 162 -17.22 -60.29 -21.61
N CYS A 163 -17.38 -59.41 -22.62
CA CYS A 163 -18.18 -59.65 -23.81
C CYS A 163 -17.30 -59.82 -25.07
N PRO A 164 -16.73 -61.01 -25.34
CA PRO A 164 -15.96 -61.23 -26.55
C PRO A 164 -16.89 -61.28 -27.79
N ASP A 165 -16.43 -60.80 -28.93
CA ASP A 165 -17.21 -60.78 -30.19
C ASP A 165 -17.59 -62.19 -30.71
N THR A 166 -16.95 -63.24 -30.20
CA THR A 166 -17.07 -64.62 -30.68
C THR A 166 -17.74 -65.58 -29.69
N ALA A 167 -18.16 -65.10 -28.52
CA ALA A 167 -18.86 -65.91 -27.52
C ALA A 167 -19.87 -65.08 -26.72
N ALA A 168 -20.72 -65.75 -25.93
CA ALA A 168 -21.64 -65.05 -25.04
C ALA A 168 -20.88 -64.27 -23.96
N CYS A 169 -21.42 -63.12 -23.54
CA CYS A 169 -20.86 -62.34 -22.45
C CYS A 169 -20.82 -63.14 -21.15
N ASP A 170 -19.69 -63.08 -20.45
CA ASP A 170 -19.47 -63.73 -19.17
C ASP A 170 -20.32 -63.06 -18.07
N THR A 171 -21.29 -63.82 -17.57
CA THR A 171 -22.25 -63.40 -16.53
C THR A 171 -21.60 -62.90 -15.25
N ARG A 172 -20.34 -63.28 -14.96
CA ARG A 172 -19.59 -62.79 -13.78
C ARG A 172 -19.36 -61.28 -13.78
N TYR A 173 -19.40 -60.66 -14.96
CA TYR A 173 -19.22 -59.22 -15.11
C TYR A 173 -20.55 -58.47 -15.23
N TYR A 174 -21.70 -59.14 -15.14
CA TYR A 174 -22.99 -58.47 -15.29
C TYR A 174 -23.27 -57.46 -14.18
N GLY A 175 -23.93 -56.37 -14.58
CA GLY A 175 -24.35 -55.28 -13.71
C GLY A 175 -23.38 -54.11 -13.74
N PHE A 176 -23.92 -52.89 -13.59
CA PHE A 176 -23.17 -51.66 -13.85
C PHE A 176 -21.90 -51.55 -12.98
N PHE A 177 -21.95 -52.02 -11.73
CA PHE A 177 -20.79 -51.96 -10.83
C PHE A 177 -19.67 -52.89 -11.31
N ASN A 178 -20.00 -54.14 -11.67
CA ASN A 178 -19.03 -55.11 -12.15
C ASN A 178 -18.42 -54.71 -13.50
N GLN A 179 -19.21 -54.06 -14.36
CA GLN A 179 -18.73 -53.52 -15.63
C GLN A 179 -17.74 -52.37 -15.42
N VAL A 180 -18.06 -51.39 -14.58
CA VAL A 180 -17.19 -50.23 -14.32
C VAL A 180 -15.93 -50.65 -13.57
N TYR A 181 -16.05 -51.46 -12.50
CA TYR A 181 -14.90 -51.99 -11.77
C TYR A 181 -14.03 -52.88 -12.66
N GLY A 182 -14.65 -53.80 -13.40
CA GLY A 182 -13.94 -54.73 -14.27
C GLY A 182 -13.17 -54.05 -15.39
N ALA A 183 -13.74 -53.03 -16.04
CA ALA A 183 -13.04 -52.25 -17.06
C ALA A 183 -11.87 -51.44 -16.47
N ALA A 184 -12.07 -50.78 -15.32
CA ALA A 184 -11.00 -50.05 -14.64
C ALA A 184 -9.84 -50.98 -14.22
N TRP A 185 -10.18 -52.14 -13.66
CA TRP A 185 -9.24 -53.21 -13.35
C TRP A 185 -8.49 -53.70 -14.60
N GLN A 186 -9.20 -53.89 -15.71
CA GLN A 186 -8.63 -54.36 -16.96
C GLN A 186 -7.62 -53.37 -17.55
N PHE A 187 -7.90 -52.06 -17.47
CA PHE A 187 -6.92 -51.02 -17.86
C PHE A 187 -5.64 -51.10 -17.04
N LYS A 188 -5.72 -51.45 -15.75
CA LYS A 188 -4.51 -51.66 -14.93
C LYS A 188 -3.82 -52.96 -15.30
N ARG A 189 -4.58 -54.02 -15.59
CA ARG A 189 -4.04 -55.32 -15.98
C ARG A 189 -3.24 -55.25 -17.30
N TYR A 190 -3.64 -54.42 -18.26
CA TYR A 190 -2.93 -54.22 -19.54
C TYR A 190 -1.50 -53.68 -19.39
N ALA A 191 -1.18 -53.06 -18.26
CA ALA A 191 0.17 -52.60 -17.95
C ALA A 191 1.10 -53.71 -17.39
N ASN A 192 0.62 -54.96 -17.30
CA ASN A 192 1.30 -56.09 -16.65
C ASN A 192 1.94 -55.70 -15.30
N PRO A 193 1.16 -55.24 -14.31
CA PRO A 193 1.69 -54.79 -13.03
C PRO A 193 2.48 -55.92 -12.33
N PRO A 194 3.46 -55.56 -11.48
CA PRO A 194 4.26 -56.55 -10.75
C PRO A 194 3.40 -57.59 -10.02
N GLY A 195 3.82 -58.85 -10.05
CA GLY A 195 3.05 -59.96 -9.49
C GLY A 195 1.98 -60.56 -10.42
N THR A 196 1.90 -60.10 -11.68
CA THR A 196 1.02 -60.68 -12.72
C THR A 196 1.82 -61.22 -13.92
N SER A 197 1.17 -62.03 -14.77
CA SER A 197 1.82 -62.54 -15.99
C SER A 197 2.05 -61.44 -17.04
N GLN A 198 3.17 -61.53 -17.76
CA GLN A 198 3.53 -60.61 -18.86
C GLN A 198 2.81 -60.99 -20.17
N PHE A 199 1.48 -60.97 -20.15
CA PHE A 199 0.65 -61.41 -21.27
C PHE A 199 0.47 -60.31 -22.33
N PHE A 200 0.26 -59.06 -21.89
CA PHE A 200 -0.03 -57.92 -22.77
C PHE A 200 1.28 -57.31 -23.28
N THR A 201 1.86 -57.91 -24.33
CA THR A 201 3.14 -57.47 -24.90
C THR A 201 3.02 -56.87 -26.29
N TRP A 202 1.87 -57.05 -26.96
CA TRP A 202 1.58 -56.57 -28.31
C TRP A 202 0.93 -55.18 -28.22
N TYR A 203 1.52 -54.14 -28.81
CA TYR A 203 1.25 -52.71 -28.52
C TYR A 203 1.99 -52.12 -27.31
N ALA A 204 2.99 -52.82 -26.77
CA ALA A 204 3.82 -52.28 -25.69
C ALA A 204 4.42 -50.90 -26.04
N PRO A 205 4.48 -49.95 -25.09
CA PRO A 205 5.04 -48.62 -25.32
C PRO A 205 6.51 -48.64 -25.76
N GLY A 206 6.94 -47.59 -26.48
CA GLY A 206 8.31 -47.43 -26.98
C GLY A 206 8.63 -48.23 -28.25
N ARG A 207 7.62 -48.84 -28.88
CA ARG A 207 7.76 -49.64 -30.11
C ARG A 207 6.76 -49.19 -31.17
N THR A 208 7.12 -49.44 -32.43
CA THR A 208 6.23 -49.23 -33.57
C THR A 208 5.50 -50.53 -33.92
N TRP A 209 4.18 -50.46 -34.00
CA TRP A 209 3.30 -51.59 -34.29
C TRP A 209 2.47 -51.31 -35.54
N ASN A 210 2.26 -52.31 -36.40
CA ASN A 210 1.29 -52.21 -37.49
C ASN A 210 -0.11 -52.46 -36.94
N ILE A 211 -0.85 -51.39 -36.65
CA ILE A 211 -2.19 -51.47 -36.08
C ILE A 211 -3.21 -51.46 -37.22
N GLN A 212 -4.18 -52.37 -37.21
CA GLN A 212 -5.18 -52.49 -38.26
C GLN A 212 -6.15 -51.30 -38.24
N TRP A 213 -6.65 -50.94 -39.42
CA TRP A 213 -7.72 -49.93 -39.55
C TRP A 213 -9.10 -50.49 -39.24
N HIS A 214 -9.28 -51.81 -39.40
CA HIS A 214 -10.57 -52.50 -39.30
C HIS A 214 -10.37 -54.00 -38.99
N PRO A 215 -11.35 -54.69 -38.37
CA PRO A 215 -11.33 -56.15 -38.20
C PRO A 215 -11.15 -56.95 -39.49
N ASN A 216 -11.58 -56.38 -40.61
CA ASN A 216 -11.33 -56.94 -41.94
C ASN A 216 -9.87 -56.67 -42.34
N ALA A 217 -9.04 -57.71 -42.32
CA ALA A 217 -7.62 -57.62 -42.69
C ALA A 217 -7.39 -57.03 -44.10
N GLY A 218 -8.35 -57.14 -45.02
CA GLY A 218 -8.29 -56.54 -46.36
C GLY A 218 -8.28 -55.00 -46.37
N CYS A 219 -8.65 -54.36 -45.26
CA CYS A 219 -8.58 -52.91 -45.07
C CYS A 219 -7.17 -52.40 -44.73
N GLY A 220 -6.23 -53.32 -44.44
CA GLY A 220 -4.84 -52.98 -44.15
C GLY A 220 -4.60 -52.42 -42.74
N SER A 221 -3.39 -51.91 -42.56
CA SER A 221 -2.85 -51.37 -41.30
C SER A 221 -1.88 -50.23 -41.58
N SER A 222 -1.45 -49.50 -40.56
CA SER A 222 -0.32 -48.57 -40.66
C SER A 222 0.60 -48.63 -39.44
N PRO A 223 1.87 -48.23 -39.57
CA PRO A 223 2.81 -48.22 -38.46
C PRO A 223 2.48 -47.11 -37.46
N VAL A 224 2.36 -47.49 -36.19
CA VAL A 224 2.05 -46.60 -35.06
C VAL A 224 3.11 -46.77 -33.97
N GLY A 225 3.89 -45.73 -33.71
CA GLY A 225 4.79 -45.67 -32.56
C GLY A 225 4.01 -45.42 -31.28
N VAL A 226 3.68 -46.47 -30.52
CA VAL A 226 2.92 -46.35 -29.27
C VAL A 226 3.82 -45.75 -28.21
N ARG A 227 3.51 -44.53 -27.76
CA ARG A 227 4.41 -43.71 -26.93
C ARG A 227 4.27 -43.93 -25.43
N ASN A 228 3.11 -44.36 -24.95
CA ASN A 228 2.82 -44.48 -23.51
C ASN A 228 1.83 -45.61 -23.19
N GLN A 229 1.69 -45.91 -21.90
CA GLN A 229 0.90 -47.06 -21.44
C GLN A 229 -0.60 -46.85 -21.63
N ALA A 230 -1.11 -45.64 -21.46
CA ALA A 230 -2.51 -45.29 -21.65
C ALA A 230 -2.97 -45.49 -23.09
N THR A 231 -2.12 -45.13 -24.05
CA THR A 231 -2.38 -45.39 -25.48
C THR A 231 -2.36 -46.90 -25.77
N ALA A 232 -1.41 -47.65 -25.20
CA ALA A 232 -1.39 -49.11 -25.32
C ALA A 232 -2.68 -49.74 -24.75
N ASN A 233 -3.14 -49.27 -23.58
CA ASN A 233 -4.37 -49.71 -22.93
C ASN A 233 -5.60 -49.53 -23.83
N LEU A 234 -5.70 -48.38 -24.52
CA LEU A 234 -6.81 -48.12 -25.44
C LEU A 234 -6.78 -49.05 -26.67
N TYR A 235 -5.60 -49.42 -27.18
CA TYR A 235 -5.48 -50.41 -28.25
C TYR A 235 -5.76 -51.84 -27.78
N TYR A 236 -5.40 -52.22 -26.55
CA TYR A 236 -5.83 -53.50 -26.00
C TYR A 236 -7.34 -53.59 -25.82
N TYR A 237 -7.97 -52.47 -25.45
CA TYR A 237 -9.42 -52.39 -25.27
C TYR A 237 -10.17 -52.34 -26.59
N THR A 238 -9.61 -51.66 -27.60
CA THR A 238 -10.20 -51.53 -28.94
C THR A 238 -9.08 -51.56 -29.98
N PRO A 239 -8.79 -52.74 -30.59
CA PRO A 239 -7.55 -53.00 -31.33
C PRO A 239 -7.55 -52.47 -32.77
N TYR A 240 -8.10 -51.27 -32.99
CA TYR A 240 -8.15 -50.63 -34.29
C TYR A 240 -7.84 -49.13 -34.17
N GLN A 241 -7.01 -48.64 -35.08
CA GLN A 241 -6.84 -47.20 -35.28
C GLN A 241 -7.85 -46.68 -36.33
N PRO A 242 -8.25 -45.40 -36.28
CA PRO A 242 -9.18 -44.84 -37.26
C PRO A 242 -8.44 -44.47 -38.55
N ASN A 243 -8.96 -44.91 -39.70
CA ASN A 243 -8.42 -44.50 -40.99
C ASN A 243 -8.74 -43.02 -41.31
N ALA A 244 -8.19 -42.52 -42.41
CA ALA A 244 -8.39 -41.12 -42.79
C ALA A 244 -9.86 -40.75 -43.04
N ALA A 245 -10.69 -41.68 -43.51
CA ALA A 245 -12.13 -41.45 -43.69
C ALA A 245 -12.84 -41.29 -42.34
N ALA A 246 -12.55 -42.17 -41.38
CA ALA A 246 -13.08 -42.11 -40.02
C ALA A 246 -12.70 -40.79 -39.31
N LEU A 247 -11.47 -40.31 -39.48
CA LEU A 247 -11.00 -39.04 -38.91
C LEU A 247 -11.66 -37.82 -39.55
N ARG A 248 -11.87 -37.82 -40.88
CA ARG A 248 -12.60 -36.72 -41.55
C ARG A 248 -14.07 -36.65 -41.14
N ALA A 249 -14.68 -37.79 -40.84
CA ALA A 249 -16.10 -37.86 -40.48
C ALA A 249 -16.43 -37.29 -39.09
N GLY A 250 -15.44 -36.98 -38.23
CA GLY A 250 -15.70 -36.46 -36.89
C GLY A 250 -16.47 -37.47 -36.03
N PHE A 251 -17.71 -37.15 -35.68
CA PHE A 251 -18.65 -38.07 -35.02
C PHE A 251 -19.45 -38.96 -35.99
N GLY A 252 -19.47 -38.65 -37.29
CA GLY A 252 -20.22 -39.37 -38.32
C GLY A 252 -19.57 -40.66 -38.81
N GLU A 253 -20.14 -41.22 -39.86
CA GLU A 253 -19.70 -42.47 -40.50
C GLU A 253 -18.63 -42.22 -41.57
N GLY A 254 -17.62 -43.09 -41.62
CA GLY A 254 -16.58 -43.11 -42.65
C GLY A 254 -16.89 -44.10 -43.77
N ASP A 255 -15.85 -44.72 -44.33
CA ASP A 255 -15.96 -45.78 -45.35
C ASP A 255 -16.05 -47.19 -44.73
N GLY A 256 -16.19 -48.22 -45.57
CA GLY A 256 -16.27 -49.63 -45.14
C GLY A 256 -15.01 -50.19 -44.45
N CYS A 257 -13.95 -49.39 -44.32
CA CYS A 257 -12.72 -49.74 -43.60
C CYS A 257 -12.49 -48.85 -42.37
N SER A 258 -13.51 -48.11 -41.95
CA SER A 258 -13.46 -47.19 -40.83
C SER A 258 -13.75 -47.89 -39.51
N SER A 259 -12.90 -47.69 -38.51
CA SER A 259 -13.16 -48.07 -37.11
C SER A 259 -13.27 -46.83 -36.24
N TYR A 260 -14.21 -46.85 -35.30
CA TYR A 260 -14.61 -45.65 -34.57
C TYR A 260 -14.20 -45.63 -33.10
N GLY A 261 -13.79 -46.75 -32.51
CA GLY A 261 -13.63 -46.85 -31.06
C GLY A 261 -12.64 -45.84 -30.46
N ASN A 262 -11.38 -45.86 -30.90
CA ASN A 262 -10.35 -44.94 -30.39
C ASN A 262 -10.58 -43.49 -30.85
N ARG A 263 -11.17 -43.29 -32.03
CA ARG A 263 -11.63 -41.97 -32.51
C ARG A 263 -12.70 -41.38 -31.59
N ASN A 264 -13.74 -42.14 -31.30
CA ASN A 264 -14.87 -41.71 -30.47
C ASN A 264 -14.40 -41.44 -29.03
N PHE A 265 -13.51 -42.28 -28.49
CA PHE A 265 -12.87 -41.99 -27.21
C PHE A 265 -12.22 -40.60 -27.22
N TYR A 266 -11.35 -40.32 -28.19
CA TYR A 266 -10.67 -39.03 -28.30
C TYR A 266 -11.66 -37.87 -28.49
N ASN A 267 -12.67 -38.02 -29.35
CA ASN A 267 -13.66 -36.98 -29.61
C ASN A 267 -14.52 -36.66 -28.38
N TYR A 268 -15.02 -37.68 -27.67
CA TYR A 268 -15.80 -37.46 -26.47
C TYR A 268 -14.94 -36.87 -25.35
N PHE A 269 -13.70 -37.34 -25.17
CA PHE A 269 -12.81 -36.79 -24.15
C PHE A 269 -12.52 -35.31 -24.43
N THR A 270 -12.11 -34.98 -25.65
CA THR A 270 -11.80 -33.60 -26.05
C THR A 270 -13.01 -32.67 -25.99
N ALA A 271 -14.17 -33.13 -26.45
CA ALA A 271 -15.39 -32.34 -26.41
C ALA A 271 -15.92 -32.10 -24.99
N TRP A 272 -15.68 -33.00 -24.04
CA TRP A 272 -16.26 -32.92 -22.69
C TRP A 272 -15.29 -32.38 -21.65
N PHE A 273 -14.00 -32.66 -21.79
CA PHE A 273 -13.01 -32.45 -20.73
C PHE A 273 -11.74 -31.72 -21.21
N GLY A 274 -11.63 -31.39 -22.50
CA GLY A 274 -10.49 -30.70 -23.06
C GLY A 274 -9.35 -31.63 -23.48
N SER A 275 -8.12 -31.12 -23.55
CA SER A 275 -6.99 -31.82 -24.17
C SER A 275 -6.72 -33.21 -23.56
N THR A 276 -6.36 -34.19 -24.40
CA THR A 276 -5.84 -35.49 -23.96
C THR A 276 -4.34 -35.45 -23.61
N ARG A 277 -3.73 -34.26 -23.63
CA ARG A 277 -2.31 -34.01 -23.30
C ARG A 277 -2.12 -33.43 -21.91
N SER A 278 -1.00 -33.78 -21.28
CA SER A 278 -0.52 -33.14 -20.07
C SER A 278 -0.08 -31.71 -20.36
N LEU A 279 -0.73 -30.72 -19.73
CA LEU A 279 -0.39 -29.29 -19.88
C LEU A 279 1.04 -28.94 -19.42
N VAL A 280 1.70 -29.84 -18.70
CA VAL A 280 2.95 -29.60 -17.99
C VAL A 280 4.18 -29.66 -18.90
N GLY A 281 4.25 -30.68 -19.78
CA GLY A 281 5.37 -30.84 -20.73
C GLY A 281 5.18 -30.05 -22.02
N SER A 282 3.92 -29.88 -22.47
CA SER A 282 3.62 -29.14 -23.68
C SER A 282 3.84 -27.65 -23.47
N ALA A 283 3.41 -27.02 -22.37
CA ALA A 283 3.53 -25.57 -22.23
C ALA A 283 4.98 -25.06 -22.23
N ILE A 284 5.92 -25.77 -21.59
CA ILE A 284 7.35 -25.43 -21.62
C ILE A 284 7.92 -25.68 -23.02
N THR A 285 7.59 -26.80 -23.66
CA THR A 285 8.06 -27.14 -25.01
C THR A 285 7.51 -26.17 -26.06
N ASP A 286 6.23 -25.82 -25.97
CA ASP A 286 5.51 -24.88 -26.84
C ASP A 286 6.09 -23.48 -26.67
N LYS A 287 6.33 -23.03 -25.43
CA LYS A 287 7.02 -21.75 -25.18
C LYS A 287 8.42 -21.77 -25.76
N TYR A 288 9.19 -22.83 -25.54
CA TYR A 288 10.52 -22.95 -26.12
C TYR A 288 10.50 -22.89 -27.66
N ALA A 289 9.54 -23.56 -28.30
CA ALA A 289 9.33 -23.46 -29.74
C ALA A 289 8.94 -22.04 -30.18
N GLN A 290 8.03 -21.36 -29.46
CA GLN A 290 7.67 -19.96 -29.70
C GLN A 290 8.86 -19.01 -29.59
N LEU A 291 9.82 -19.31 -28.71
CA LEU A 291 11.05 -18.53 -28.52
C LEU A 291 12.16 -18.89 -29.52
N GLY A 292 11.86 -19.69 -30.55
CA GLY A 292 12.79 -20.06 -31.63
C GLY A 292 13.58 -21.37 -31.39
N GLY A 293 13.23 -22.13 -30.36
CA GLY A 293 13.87 -23.41 -30.03
C GLY A 293 15.38 -23.26 -29.84
N SER A 294 16.16 -24.21 -30.39
CA SER A 294 17.62 -24.22 -30.25
C SER A 294 18.34 -23.08 -30.98
N ALA A 295 17.67 -22.46 -31.97
CA ALA A 295 18.15 -21.27 -32.66
C ALA A 295 17.75 -19.98 -31.93
N GLY A 296 16.85 -20.07 -30.94
CA GLY A 296 16.40 -18.97 -30.11
C GLY A 296 17.42 -18.54 -29.06
N TYR A 297 17.14 -17.44 -28.35
CA TYR A 297 18.07 -16.85 -27.40
C TYR A 297 18.36 -17.73 -26.17
N LEU A 298 17.48 -18.69 -25.85
CA LEU A 298 17.67 -19.64 -24.76
C LEU A 298 18.73 -20.72 -25.08
N GLY A 299 18.93 -21.03 -26.36
CA GLY A 299 19.81 -22.11 -26.82
C GLY A 299 19.31 -23.52 -26.44
N ALA A 300 20.16 -24.53 -26.63
CA ALA A 300 19.80 -25.93 -26.42
C ALA A 300 19.39 -26.24 -24.96
N PRO A 301 18.47 -27.19 -24.74
CA PRO A 301 18.10 -27.65 -23.40
C PRO A 301 19.29 -28.32 -22.70
N VAL A 302 19.45 -28.04 -21.40
CA VAL A 302 20.55 -28.55 -20.56
C VAL A 302 20.09 -29.76 -19.72
N GLY A 303 18.77 -30.04 -19.69
CA GLY A 303 18.20 -31.20 -19.01
C GLY A 303 16.75 -31.43 -19.38
N ALA A 304 16.15 -32.50 -18.86
CA ALA A 304 14.72 -32.76 -18.98
C ALA A 304 13.90 -31.79 -18.11
N THR A 305 12.64 -31.59 -18.47
CA THR A 305 11.69 -30.83 -17.64
C THR A 305 11.59 -31.47 -16.25
N THR A 306 11.78 -30.66 -15.22
CA THR A 306 11.67 -31.05 -13.82
C THR A 306 10.40 -30.47 -13.22
N CYS A 307 9.61 -31.30 -12.55
CA CYS A 307 8.31 -30.95 -11.99
C CYS A 307 8.24 -31.23 -10.50
N GLY A 308 7.27 -30.61 -9.83
CA GLY A 308 7.12 -30.68 -8.37
C GLY A 308 7.66 -29.45 -7.65
N LEU A 309 7.84 -28.33 -8.38
CA LEU A 309 8.08 -27.03 -7.76
C LEU A 309 6.83 -26.55 -7.00
N LYS A 310 6.98 -25.48 -6.23
CA LYS A 310 5.91 -24.85 -5.44
C LYS A 310 4.62 -24.69 -6.25
N ASP A 311 3.46 -24.97 -5.64
CA ASP A 311 2.14 -24.83 -6.26
C ASP A 311 1.96 -25.63 -7.57
N GLY A 312 2.68 -26.76 -7.69
CA GLY A 312 2.59 -27.69 -8.82
C GLY A 312 3.35 -27.25 -10.07
N GLY A 313 4.32 -26.33 -9.91
CA GLY A 313 5.10 -25.82 -11.02
C GLY A 313 6.17 -26.79 -11.54
N CYS A 314 6.71 -26.42 -12.70
CA CYS A 314 7.78 -27.13 -13.37
C CYS A 314 8.75 -26.13 -13.99
N PHE A 315 9.96 -26.60 -14.30
CA PHE A 315 10.93 -25.81 -15.04
C PHE A 315 11.77 -26.67 -15.96
N GLN A 316 12.40 -26.04 -16.93
CA GLN A 316 13.46 -26.63 -17.73
C GLN A 316 14.58 -25.62 -17.92
N SER A 317 15.83 -26.07 -17.71
CA SER A 317 17.02 -25.28 -17.96
C SER A 317 17.48 -25.41 -19.41
N TYR A 318 17.95 -24.30 -19.95
CA TYR A 318 18.55 -24.14 -21.27
C TYR A 318 19.91 -23.46 -21.11
N ARG A 319 20.72 -23.45 -22.16
CA ARG A 319 22.09 -22.93 -22.10
C ARG A 319 22.17 -21.49 -21.57
N ASN A 320 21.22 -20.64 -21.92
CA ASN A 320 21.22 -19.21 -21.59
C ASN A 320 20.06 -18.78 -20.68
N GLY A 321 19.35 -19.72 -20.05
CA GLY A 321 18.23 -19.39 -19.17
C GLY A 321 17.37 -20.58 -18.80
N ALA A 322 16.18 -20.32 -18.28
CA ALA A 322 15.21 -21.35 -17.92
C ALA A 322 13.81 -20.93 -18.30
N ILE A 323 12.95 -21.89 -18.64
CA ILE A 323 11.50 -21.69 -18.73
C ILE A 323 10.87 -22.29 -17.49
N HIS A 324 10.11 -21.49 -16.75
CA HIS A 324 9.33 -21.93 -15.61
C HIS A 324 7.84 -21.87 -15.96
N TRP A 325 7.09 -22.86 -15.48
CA TRP A 325 5.64 -22.96 -15.65
C TRP A 325 4.97 -23.20 -14.29
N SER A 326 3.82 -22.56 -14.08
CA SER A 326 2.88 -22.93 -13.03
C SER A 326 1.44 -22.88 -13.56
N PRO A 327 0.48 -23.56 -12.92
CA PRO A 327 -0.93 -23.47 -13.32
C PRO A 327 -1.46 -22.02 -13.34
N ALA A 328 -0.94 -21.16 -12.45
CA ALA A 328 -1.40 -19.78 -12.30
C ALA A 328 -0.70 -18.79 -13.24
N SER A 329 0.56 -19.04 -13.62
CA SER A 329 1.36 -18.11 -14.42
C SER A 329 1.54 -18.51 -15.88
N GLY A 330 1.35 -19.78 -16.24
CA GLY A 330 1.80 -20.28 -17.55
C GLY A 330 3.33 -20.35 -17.64
N ALA A 331 3.83 -20.69 -18.84
CA ALA A 331 5.26 -20.89 -19.11
C ALA A 331 5.90 -19.55 -19.51
N HIS A 332 7.02 -19.17 -18.86
CA HIS A 332 7.76 -17.94 -19.15
C HIS A 332 9.26 -18.14 -19.01
N ALA A 333 10.03 -17.50 -19.88
CA ALA A 333 11.49 -17.60 -19.87
C ALA A 333 12.13 -16.51 -19.00
N THR A 334 13.12 -16.90 -18.20
CA THR A 334 13.97 -16.00 -17.41
C THR A 334 15.42 -16.24 -17.81
N THR A 335 16.15 -15.17 -18.13
CA THR A 335 17.56 -15.21 -18.55
C THR A 335 18.42 -14.17 -17.84
N GLY A 336 19.74 -14.31 -17.98
CA GLY A 336 20.73 -13.30 -17.63
C GLY A 336 20.65 -12.77 -16.18
N ALA A 337 20.92 -11.47 -16.03
CA ALA A 337 20.98 -10.82 -14.72
C ALA A 337 19.64 -10.84 -13.97
N ILE A 338 18.52 -10.74 -14.69
CA ILE A 338 17.18 -10.86 -14.08
C ILE A 338 16.99 -12.24 -13.46
N SER A 339 17.36 -13.32 -14.18
CA SER A 339 17.28 -14.68 -13.63
C SER A 339 18.21 -14.86 -12.43
N ALA A 340 19.41 -14.28 -12.45
CA ALA A 340 20.34 -14.34 -11.32
C ALA A 340 19.83 -13.57 -10.09
N SER A 341 19.17 -12.43 -10.30
CA SER A 341 18.53 -11.66 -9.23
C SER A 341 17.33 -12.41 -8.62
N TRP A 342 16.48 -12.99 -9.46
CA TRP A 342 15.38 -13.83 -8.98
C TRP A 342 15.89 -15.03 -8.18
N ALA A 343 16.96 -15.68 -8.66
CA ALA A 343 17.63 -16.77 -7.95
C ALA A 343 18.12 -16.37 -6.56
N SER A 344 18.77 -15.20 -6.43
CA SER A 344 19.29 -14.71 -5.14
C SER A 344 18.18 -14.39 -4.15
N THR A 345 16.95 -14.14 -4.62
CA THR A 345 15.76 -13.96 -3.78
C THR A 345 15.02 -15.27 -3.45
N GLY A 346 15.52 -16.43 -3.88
CA GLY A 346 14.94 -17.74 -3.56
C GLY A 346 13.98 -18.30 -4.61
N TRP A 347 14.07 -17.85 -5.87
CA TRP A 347 13.25 -18.33 -6.99
C TRP A 347 11.73 -18.25 -6.70
N GLU A 348 10.96 -19.27 -7.08
CA GLU A 348 9.51 -19.36 -6.85
C GLU A 348 9.14 -19.46 -5.37
N ASN A 349 10.09 -19.83 -4.51
CA ASN A 349 9.92 -19.85 -3.05
C ASN A 349 10.15 -18.47 -2.42
N GLY A 350 10.72 -17.55 -3.20
CA GLY A 350 11.02 -16.18 -2.80
C GLY A 350 9.80 -15.24 -2.80
N PRO A 351 10.03 -13.96 -2.49
CA PRO A 351 8.97 -12.96 -2.39
C PRO A 351 8.31 -12.62 -3.74
N LEU A 352 8.97 -12.93 -4.86
CA LEU A 352 8.50 -12.62 -6.21
C LEU A 352 7.52 -13.66 -6.79
N GLY A 353 7.67 -14.95 -6.45
CA GLY A 353 6.90 -16.05 -7.07
C GLY A 353 7.36 -16.38 -8.50
N TYR A 354 6.49 -17.01 -9.30
CA TYR A 354 6.79 -17.38 -10.69
C TYR A 354 6.76 -16.17 -11.65
N PRO A 355 7.54 -16.19 -12.75
CA PRO A 355 7.43 -15.19 -13.82
C PRO A 355 6.05 -15.24 -14.49
N VAL A 356 5.51 -14.07 -14.87
CA VAL A 356 4.17 -13.92 -15.49
C VAL A 356 4.22 -13.30 -16.89
N ASN A 357 5.40 -12.91 -17.36
CA ASN A 357 5.64 -12.42 -18.71
C ASN A 357 7.09 -12.70 -19.13
N GLU A 358 7.39 -12.48 -20.41
CA GLU A 358 8.78 -12.50 -20.89
C GLU A 358 9.52 -11.22 -20.48
N GLN A 359 10.86 -11.29 -20.48
CA GLN A 359 11.69 -10.10 -20.29
C GLN A 359 11.43 -9.07 -21.39
N ASN A 360 11.17 -7.83 -20.98
CA ASN A 360 11.05 -6.71 -21.88
C ASN A 360 12.28 -5.78 -21.72
N CYS A 361 13.12 -5.75 -22.74
CA CYS A 361 14.36 -4.95 -22.79
C CYS A 361 14.23 -3.64 -23.58
N SER A 362 13.04 -3.03 -23.61
CA SER A 362 12.81 -1.75 -24.26
C SER A 362 12.82 -0.55 -23.29
N LEU A 363 13.18 -0.75 -22.01
CA LEU A 363 13.16 0.34 -21.03
C LEU A 363 14.27 1.36 -21.31
N ALA A 364 14.00 2.63 -21.00
CA ALA A 364 14.94 3.74 -21.16
C ALA A 364 15.63 3.77 -22.54
N GLY A 365 14.85 3.61 -23.62
CA GLY A 365 15.38 3.60 -24.99
C GLY A 365 16.17 2.35 -25.36
N GLY A 366 15.94 1.22 -24.67
CA GLY A 366 16.61 -0.07 -24.91
C GLY A 366 17.82 -0.33 -24.02
N THR A 367 18.03 0.47 -22.96
CA THR A 367 19.17 0.36 -22.05
C THR A 367 18.85 -0.37 -20.73
N GLY A 368 17.57 -0.73 -20.53
CA GLY A 368 17.12 -1.49 -19.38
C GLY A 368 16.13 -2.59 -19.74
N CYS A 369 16.05 -3.58 -18.88
CA CYS A 369 15.12 -4.70 -18.97
C CYS A 369 14.25 -4.79 -17.72
N TRP A 370 13.05 -5.31 -17.86
CA TRP A 370 12.25 -5.73 -16.71
C TRP A 370 11.51 -7.03 -16.99
N GLN A 371 11.10 -7.68 -15.91
CA GLN A 371 10.23 -8.84 -15.95
C GLN A 371 9.29 -8.83 -14.75
N GLY A 372 8.03 -9.13 -15.02
CA GLY A 372 6.99 -9.31 -14.01
C GLY A 372 6.99 -10.72 -13.44
N PHE A 373 6.73 -10.81 -12.16
CA PHE A 373 6.52 -12.02 -11.38
C PHE A 373 5.19 -11.93 -10.64
N GLN A 374 4.67 -13.05 -10.15
CA GLN A 374 3.34 -13.12 -9.51
C GLN A 374 3.13 -12.10 -8.40
N LYS A 375 4.18 -11.74 -7.66
CA LYS A 375 4.12 -10.87 -6.49
C LYS A 375 5.09 -9.68 -6.56
N GLY A 376 5.74 -9.49 -7.70
CA GLY A 376 6.62 -8.36 -7.89
C GLY A 376 7.22 -8.28 -9.28
N GLU A 377 8.31 -7.53 -9.41
CA GLU A 377 9.00 -7.33 -10.67
C GLU A 377 10.50 -7.25 -10.45
N VAL A 378 11.30 -7.61 -11.45
CA VAL A 378 12.75 -7.42 -11.44
C VAL A 378 13.10 -6.45 -12.55
N HIS A 379 13.81 -5.39 -12.19
CA HIS A 379 14.35 -4.41 -13.12
C HIS A 379 15.86 -4.55 -13.23
N TRP A 380 16.40 -4.38 -14.43
CA TRP A 380 17.83 -4.36 -14.72
C TRP A 380 18.20 -3.15 -15.56
N SER A 381 19.34 -2.54 -15.23
CA SER A 381 20.06 -1.64 -16.14
C SER A 381 21.56 -1.91 -16.03
N ALA A 382 22.33 -1.51 -17.04
CA ALA A 382 23.79 -1.64 -16.98
C ALA A 382 24.42 -0.85 -15.81
N ALA A 383 23.80 0.27 -15.41
CA ALA A 383 24.29 1.13 -14.33
C ALA A 383 23.92 0.62 -12.94
N SER A 384 22.77 -0.03 -12.78
CA SER A 384 22.26 -0.46 -11.47
C SER A 384 22.49 -1.95 -11.20
N GLY A 385 22.52 -2.82 -12.21
CA GLY A 385 22.34 -4.26 -12.02
C GLY A 385 20.86 -4.63 -11.90
N ALA A 386 20.58 -5.91 -11.59
CA ALA A 386 19.23 -6.47 -11.54
C ALA A 386 18.73 -6.60 -10.10
N TYR A 387 17.60 -5.98 -9.78
CA TYR A 387 16.99 -6.06 -8.45
C TYR A 387 15.48 -6.20 -8.51
N GLY A 388 14.98 -7.05 -7.61
CA GLY A 388 13.55 -7.29 -7.43
C GLY A 388 12.91 -6.23 -6.56
N SER A 389 11.68 -5.85 -6.88
CA SER A 389 10.78 -5.01 -6.10
C SER A 389 9.51 -5.79 -5.81
N TRP A 390 8.99 -5.74 -4.59
CA TRP A 390 7.74 -6.42 -4.21
C TRP A 390 7.03 -5.68 -3.07
N GLY A 391 5.77 -6.06 -2.82
CA GLY A 391 5.00 -5.53 -1.70
C GLY A 391 4.74 -4.02 -1.79
N PRO A 392 4.62 -3.33 -0.64
CA PRO A 392 4.26 -1.90 -0.63
C PRO A 392 5.28 -0.97 -1.31
N THR A 393 6.58 -1.29 -1.27
CA THR A 393 7.60 -0.46 -1.94
C THR A 393 7.43 -0.50 -3.45
N LEU A 394 7.10 -1.67 -4.01
CA LEU A 394 6.76 -1.83 -5.42
C LEU A 394 5.53 -1.01 -5.81
N VAL A 395 4.45 -1.12 -5.04
CA VAL A 395 3.21 -0.37 -5.33
C VAL A 395 3.51 1.13 -5.42
N ARG A 396 4.33 1.65 -4.51
CA ARG A 396 4.76 3.06 -4.55
C ARG A 396 5.61 3.35 -5.78
N TYR A 397 6.59 2.51 -6.10
CA TYR A 397 7.44 2.67 -7.27
C TYR A 397 6.64 2.74 -8.58
N GLN A 398 5.70 1.81 -8.76
CA GLN A 398 4.80 1.78 -9.92
C GLN A 398 3.91 3.03 -10.00
N SER A 399 3.39 3.50 -8.86
CA SER A 399 2.57 4.72 -8.82
C SER A 399 3.32 5.99 -9.26
N MET A 400 4.65 5.96 -9.23
CA MET A 400 5.51 7.07 -9.68
C MET A 400 5.92 6.96 -11.15
N GLY A 401 5.52 5.90 -11.84
CA GLY A 401 5.97 5.61 -13.21
C GLY A 401 7.30 4.84 -13.29
N SER A 402 7.62 4.07 -12.24
CA SER A 402 8.76 3.15 -12.19
C SER A 402 10.10 3.81 -12.56
N GLU A 403 10.82 3.27 -13.54
CA GLU A 403 12.16 3.70 -13.94
C GLU A 403 12.20 5.09 -14.57
N ARG A 404 11.03 5.59 -15.02
CA ARG A 404 10.88 6.95 -15.57
C ARG A 404 10.68 8.01 -14.50
N SER A 405 10.42 7.58 -13.26
CA SER A 405 10.30 8.48 -12.13
C SER A 405 11.67 9.07 -11.75
N PRO A 406 11.71 10.14 -10.92
CA PRO A 406 12.95 10.66 -10.36
C PRO A 406 13.79 9.65 -9.56
N LEU A 407 13.21 8.49 -9.18
CA LEU A 407 13.94 7.43 -8.52
C LEU A 407 14.88 6.67 -9.47
N GLY A 408 14.53 6.54 -10.75
CA GLY A 408 15.28 5.71 -11.70
C GLY A 408 15.18 4.22 -11.40
N PHE A 409 16.19 3.44 -11.80
CA PHE A 409 16.24 2.00 -11.57
C PHE A 409 16.53 1.66 -10.10
N PRO A 410 16.03 0.52 -9.58
CA PRO A 410 16.40 0.04 -8.25
C PRO A 410 17.89 -0.30 -8.19
N THR A 411 18.53 -0.04 -7.05
CA THR A 411 19.95 -0.35 -6.76
C THR A 411 20.12 -1.39 -5.67
N GLY A 412 19.01 -1.92 -5.15
CA GLY A 412 18.93 -3.00 -4.18
C GLY A 412 17.51 -3.56 -4.12
N SER A 413 17.36 -4.77 -3.60
CA SER A 413 16.03 -5.36 -3.30
C SER A 413 15.50 -4.88 -1.94
N PRO A 414 14.18 -4.88 -1.69
CA PRO A 414 13.61 -4.49 -0.41
C PRO A 414 14.20 -5.23 0.79
N ALA A 415 14.55 -4.49 1.84
CA ALA A 415 15.03 -5.04 3.11
C ALA A 415 14.20 -4.47 4.28
N CYS A 416 13.79 -5.34 5.19
CA CYS A 416 12.99 -5.01 6.38
C CYS A 416 13.81 -5.13 7.65
N ASN A 417 14.84 -4.29 7.75
CA ASN A 417 15.83 -4.31 8.81
C ASN A 417 16.01 -2.95 9.49
N LEU A 418 15.04 -2.04 9.33
CA LEU A 418 15.05 -0.74 9.99
C LEU A 418 14.23 -0.76 11.29
N LYS A 419 14.34 0.33 12.06
CA LYS A 419 13.61 0.56 13.31
C LYS A 419 12.10 0.27 13.15
N ASP A 420 11.48 -0.27 14.21
CA ASP A 420 10.04 -0.56 14.26
C ASP A 420 9.53 -1.46 13.10
N GLY A 421 10.42 -2.32 12.56
CA GLY A 421 10.10 -3.21 11.45
C GLY A 421 10.01 -2.51 10.09
N GLY A 422 10.57 -1.31 9.96
CA GLY A 422 10.55 -0.58 8.71
C GLY A 422 11.30 -1.28 7.58
N CYS A 423 10.71 -1.21 6.40
CA CYS A 423 11.29 -1.71 5.15
C CYS A 423 11.76 -0.55 4.28
N TRP A 424 12.76 -0.80 3.46
CA TRP A 424 13.26 0.18 2.50
C TRP A 424 13.78 -0.47 1.24
N GLN A 425 13.82 0.31 0.17
CA GLN A 425 14.48 -0.04 -1.07
C GLN A 425 15.20 1.19 -1.63
N SER A 426 16.42 1.00 -2.13
CA SER A 426 17.18 2.05 -2.80
C SER A 426 17.01 2.03 -4.31
N TYR A 427 17.10 3.23 -4.87
CA TYR A 427 17.06 3.51 -6.30
C TYR A 427 18.18 4.48 -6.64
N GLN A 428 18.44 4.70 -7.93
CA GLN A 428 19.50 5.60 -8.40
C GLN A 428 19.37 7.03 -7.87
N GLY A 429 18.15 7.57 -7.87
CA GLY A 429 17.85 8.95 -7.47
C GLY A 429 17.22 9.10 -6.08
N GLY A 430 16.89 8.00 -5.40
CA GLY A 430 16.17 8.09 -4.14
C GLY A 430 15.97 6.77 -3.40
N MET A 431 15.07 6.81 -2.43
CA MET A 431 14.70 5.66 -1.59
C MET A 431 13.19 5.64 -1.38
N ILE A 432 12.62 4.44 -1.28
CA ILE A 432 11.26 4.24 -0.78
C ILE A 432 11.36 3.56 0.57
N HIS A 433 10.67 4.11 1.57
CA HIS A 433 10.53 3.53 2.90
C HIS A 433 9.08 3.15 3.16
N TRP A 434 8.87 2.06 3.88
CA TRP A 434 7.55 1.62 4.30
C TRP A 434 7.57 1.21 5.76
N THR A 435 6.50 1.57 6.48
CA THR A 435 6.14 0.97 7.77
C THR A 435 4.63 0.74 7.78
N GLN A 436 4.16 -0.11 8.68
CA GLN A 436 2.71 -0.29 8.89
C GLN A 436 2.01 1.01 9.29
N ALA A 437 2.70 1.90 10.01
CA ALA A 437 2.12 3.15 10.53
C ALA A 437 2.09 4.28 9.48
N THR A 438 3.09 4.35 8.61
CA THR A 438 3.23 5.46 7.64
C THR A 438 2.78 5.07 6.24
N GLY A 439 2.80 3.79 5.87
CA GLY A 439 2.71 3.40 4.46
C GLY A 439 4.01 3.65 3.71
N ALA A 440 3.99 3.45 2.39
CA ALA A 440 5.17 3.50 1.52
C ALA A 440 5.32 4.90 0.92
N HIS A 441 6.45 5.56 1.18
CA HIS A 441 6.72 6.91 0.74
C HIS A 441 8.12 7.05 0.15
N SER A 442 8.22 7.91 -0.87
CA SER A 442 9.48 8.15 -1.59
C SER A 442 10.19 9.40 -1.08
N THR A 443 11.50 9.32 -0.92
CA THR A 443 12.36 10.48 -0.61
C THR A 443 13.54 10.45 -1.58
N TYR A 444 13.74 11.52 -2.34
CA TYR A 444 14.70 11.57 -3.45
C TYR A 444 15.35 12.94 -3.57
N GLY A 445 16.44 13.02 -4.34
CA GLY A 445 17.18 14.27 -4.58
C GLY A 445 17.61 14.98 -3.29
N ALA A 446 17.48 16.31 -3.28
CA ALA A 446 17.92 17.15 -2.16
C ALA A 446 17.19 16.84 -0.83
N PHE A 447 15.94 16.36 -0.88
CA PHE A 447 15.21 15.92 0.31
C PHE A 447 15.87 14.70 0.96
N LEU A 448 16.29 13.73 0.15
CA LEU A 448 16.98 12.54 0.66
C LEU A 448 18.33 12.91 1.26
N THR A 449 19.09 13.77 0.59
CA THR A 449 20.36 14.27 1.12
C THR A 449 20.18 14.95 2.47
N LYS A 450 19.17 15.83 2.59
CA LYS A 450 18.87 16.52 3.84
C LYS A 450 18.41 15.56 4.93
N TRP A 451 17.50 14.64 4.62
CA TRP A 451 17.00 13.67 5.60
C TRP A 451 18.10 12.74 6.12
N LYS A 452 19.03 12.31 5.25
CA LYS A 452 20.22 11.55 5.66
C LYS A 452 21.13 12.34 6.59
N ALA A 453 21.36 13.62 6.33
CA ALA A 453 22.14 14.49 7.21
C ALA A 453 21.48 14.70 8.59
N LEU A 454 20.18 14.42 8.70
CA LEU A 454 19.40 14.46 9.93
C LEU A 454 19.17 13.06 10.54
N ASP A 455 20.08 12.12 10.30
CA ASP A 455 20.04 10.74 10.82
C ASP A 455 18.77 9.94 10.41
N SER A 456 18.21 10.28 9.24
CA SER A 456 17.13 9.52 8.57
C SER A 456 15.96 9.16 9.50
N GLU A 457 15.59 7.87 9.57
CA GLU A 457 14.48 7.35 10.38
C GLU A 457 14.74 7.44 11.89
N ARG A 458 16.01 7.57 12.31
CA ARG A 458 16.37 7.78 13.72
C ARG A 458 16.22 9.24 14.16
N GLY A 459 16.37 10.20 13.25
CA GLY A 459 16.23 11.62 13.56
C GLY A 459 14.82 12.17 13.34
N LEU A 460 14.38 12.34 12.09
CA LEU A 460 13.04 12.88 11.78
C LEU A 460 11.94 11.81 11.73
N GLY A 461 12.32 10.53 11.79
CA GLY A 461 11.39 9.41 11.58
C GLY A 461 11.13 9.15 10.11
N TYR A 462 10.21 8.23 9.84
CA TYR A 462 9.82 7.83 8.49
C TYR A 462 9.05 8.95 7.76
N PRO A 463 9.18 9.04 6.43
CA PRO A 463 8.34 9.92 5.62
C PRO A 463 6.86 9.55 5.77
N MET A 464 5.98 10.56 5.82
CA MET A 464 4.52 10.43 5.95
C MET A 464 3.75 11.07 4.77
N SER A 465 4.49 11.67 3.84
CA SER A 465 3.93 12.28 2.64
C SER A 465 4.91 12.12 1.49
N GLU A 466 4.42 12.41 0.30
CA GLU A 466 5.29 12.66 -0.84
C GLU A 466 5.91 14.07 -0.76
N GLN A 467 6.87 14.32 -1.64
CA GLN A 467 7.38 15.66 -1.89
C GLN A 467 6.32 16.46 -2.66
N ILE A 468 5.77 17.48 -2.02
CA ILE A 468 4.74 18.36 -2.59
C ILE A 468 5.41 19.69 -2.95
N CYS A 469 5.39 20.02 -4.23
CA CYS A 469 5.97 21.23 -4.80
C CYS A 469 4.90 22.22 -5.25
N GLY A 470 5.31 23.46 -5.53
CA GLY A 470 4.41 24.54 -5.95
C GLY A 470 4.04 25.49 -4.81
N LEU A 471 4.83 25.49 -3.73
CA LEU A 471 4.74 26.54 -2.72
C LEU A 471 5.26 27.87 -3.28
N LYS A 472 5.06 28.95 -2.51
CA LYS A 472 5.57 30.30 -2.81
C LYS A 472 7.04 30.26 -3.24
N ASP A 473 7.41 31.03 -4.26
CA ASP A 473 8.80 31.10 -4.79
C ASP A 473 9.39 29.74 -5.23
N GLY A 474 8.54 28.78 -5.62
CA GLY A 474 8.97 27.47 -6.12
C GLY A 474 9.36 26.46 -5.04
N GLY A 475 9.00 26.73 -3.77
CA GLY A 475 9.29 25.82 -2.67
C GLY A 475 8.58 24.47 -2.78
N CYS A 476 9.15 23.49 -2.07
CA CYS A 476 8.59 22.15 -1.93
C CYS A 476 8.67 21.72 -0.47
N TRP A 477 7.90 20.70 -0.08
CA TRP A 477 7.97 20.14 1.26
C TRP A 477 7.72 18.65 1.30
N GLN A 478 8.21 18.01 2.36
CA GLN A 478 7.88 16.63 2.70
C GLN A 478 7.74 16.50 4.20
N ARG A 479 6.68 15.83 4.65
CA ARG A 479 6.40 15.58 6.07
C ARG A 479 6.96 14.22 6.49
N PHE A 480 7.49 14.21 7.70
CA PHE A 480 8.04 13.06 8.41
C PHE A 480 7.33 12.94 9.78
N GLN A 481 7.49 11.81 10.45
CA GLN A 481 6.84 11.56 11.75
C GLN A 481 7.06 12.67 12.77
N SER A 482 8.29 13.16 12.87
CA SER A 482 8.69 14.11 13.91
C SER A 482 9.03 15.49 13.36
N GLY A 483 8.66 15.80 12.12
CA GLY A 483 8.94 17.11 11.54
C GLY A 483 8.68 17.19 10.06
N LEU A 484 9.20 18.25 9.46
CA LEU A 484 8.93 18.57 8.08
C LEU A 484 10.17 19.22 7.47
N ILE A 485 10.59 18.70 6.31
CA ILE A 485 11.68 19.28 5.50
C ILE A 485 11.04 20.18 4.44
N HIS A 486 11.54 21.41 4.30
CA HIS A 486 11.19 22.34 3.23
C HIS A 486 12.38 22.65 2.34
N SER A 487 12.11 22.82 1.05
CA SER A 487 12.97 23.51 0.10
C SER A 487 12.58 24.98 0.03
N THR A 488 13.57 25.85 0.13
CA THR A 488 13.45 27.30 0.07
C THR A 488 14.49 27.85 -0.90
N PRO A 489 14.37 29.10 -1.39
CA PRO A 489 15.43 29.73 -2.18
C PRO A 489 16.79 29.78 -1.47
N ALA A 490 16.81 29.70 -0.13
CA ALA A 490 18.03 29.70 0.68
C ALA A 490 18.57 28.28 0.96
N GLY A 491 17.82 27.22 0.66
CA GLY A 491 18.26 25.83 0.83
C GLY A 491 17.21 24.90 1.44
N MET A 492 17.68 23.76 1.96
CA MET A 492 16.85 22.71 2.55
C MET A 492 16.90 22.77 4.07
N PHE A 493 15.75 22.94 4.74
CA PHE A 493 15.69 23.09 6.19
C PHE A 493 14.60 22.23 6.83
N ALA A 494 14.92 21.68 8.00
CA ALA A 494 13.96 20.92 8.80
C ALA A 494 13.40 21.76 9.95
N THR A 495 12.09 21.65 10.14
CA THR A 495 11.35 22.28 11.25
C THR A 495 10.59 21.18 12.00
N ARG A 496 10.62 21.18 13.34
CA ARG A 496 10.04 20.09 14.15
C ARG A 496 9.36 20.58 15.42
N GLY A 497 8.58 19.68 16.03
CA GLY A 497 7.96 19.88 17.34
C GLY A 497 7.12 21.16 17.46
N ALA A 498 7.22 21.81 18.61
CA ALA A 498 6.45 23.01 18.93
C ALA A 498 6.78 24.21 18.03
N ILE A 499 8.02 24.31 17.52
CA ILE A 499 8.40 25.35 16.55
C ILE A 499 7.66 25.15 15.23
N LEU A 500 7.56 23.91 14.73
CA LEU A 500 6.74 23.59 13.55
C LEU A 500 5.27 23.92 13.78
N ALA A 501 4.72 23.57 14.95
CA ALA A 501 3.34 23.90 15.30
C ALA A 501 3.11 25.41 15.34
N ARG A 502 4.07 26.19 15.85
CA ARG A 502 3.96 27.65 15.88
C ARG A 502 4.05 28.25 14.49
N TRP A 503 5.00 27.80 13.68
CA TRP A 503 5.11 28.27 12.31
C TRP A 503 3.86 27.95 11.47
N ALA A 504 3.23 26.79 11.70
CA ALA A 504 1.94 26.46 11.11
C ALA A 504 0.83 27.47 11.48
N ASN A 505 0.75 27.86 12.76
CA ASN A 505 -0.21 28.87 13.23
C ASN A 505 0.07 30.29 12.69
N LEU A 506 1.24 30.51 12.09
CA LEU A 506 1.62 31.75 11.43
C LEU A 506 1.51 31.66 9.90
N ASP A 507 0.67 30.74 9.40
CA ASP A 507 0.45 30.45 7.97
C ASP A 507 1.74 30.13 7.19
N TYR A 508 2.64 29.38 7.84
CA TYR A 508 3.86 28.84 7.25
C TYR A 508 4.67 29.89 6.44
N GLU A 509 5.06 29.54 5.21
CA GLU A 509 5.84 30.39 4.32
C GLU A 509 5.06 31.58 3.76
N ARG A 510 3.72 31.52 3.78
CA ARG A 510 2.86 32.60 3.30
C ARG A 510 2.79 33.74 4.31
N GLY A 511 2.66 33.41 5.60
CA GLY A 511 2.54 34.41 6.66
C GLY A 511 3.87 34.80 7.32
N PHE A 512 4.68 33.82 7.76
CA PHE A 512 5.94 34.08 8.48
C PHE A 512 7.19 33.92 7.61
N GLY A 513 7.02 33.45 6.37
CA GLY A 513 8.12 33.19 5.45
C GLY A 513 8.86 31.89 5.73
N TYR A 514 9.77 31.56 4.83
CA TYR A 514 10.52 30.31 4.88
C TYR A 514 11.57 30.26 5.99
N PRO A 515 11.92 29.07 6.50
CA PRO A 515 13.09 28.90 7.35
C PRO A 515 14.38 29.28 6.61
N LEU A 516 15.32 29.86 7.35
CA LEU A 516 16.65 30.28 6.87
C LEU A 516 17.79 29.43 7.46
N GLY A 517 17.45 28.41 8.23
CA GLY A 517 18.35 27.53 8.93
C GLY A 517 17.57 26.39 9.59
N ASP A 518 18.26 25.32 9.96
CA ASP A 518 17.64 24.27 10.80
C ASP A 518 17.37 24.77 12.21
N GLN A 519 16.45 24.11 12.90
CA GLN A 519 16.25 24.30 14.32
C GLN A 519 17.50 23.91 15.12
N ALA A 520 17.98 24.84 15.95
CA ALA A 520 19.06 24.60 16.92
C ALA A 520 18.49 24.52 18.34
N CYS A 521 19.04 23.62 19.16
CA CYS A 521 18.66 23.39 20.54
C CYS A 521 19.90 23.43 21.45
N GLY A 522 19.69 23.57 22.76
CA GLY A 522 20.77 23.73 23.73
C GLY A 522 20.92 25.17 24.24
N LEU A 523 19.88 25.99 24.05
CA LEU A 523 19.78 27.27 24.73
C LEU A 523 19.53 27.06 26.24
N LYS A 524 19.58 28.16 27.00
CA LYS A 524 19.24 28.20 28.44
C LYS A 524 17.94 27.43 28.72
N ASP A 525 17.89 26.68 29.82
CA ASP A 525 16.70 25.90 30.23
C ASP A 525 16.23 24.86 29.20
N GLY A 526 17.14 24.38 28.34
CA GLY A 526 16.87 23.36 27.32
C GLY A 526 16.10 23.88 26.11
N GLY A 527 16.10 25.20 25.89
CA GLY A 527 15.36 25.81 24.80
C GLY A 527 15.92 25.52 23.41
N CYS A 528 15.06 25.76 22.43
CA CYS A 528 15.36 25.64 21.00
C CYS A 528 14.93 26.91 20.28
N TRP A 529 15.52 27.14 19.10
CA TRP A 529 15.17 28.25 18.24
C TRP A 529 15.31 27.89 16.77
N GLN A 530 14.64 28.65 15.92
CA GLN A 530 14.82 28.59 14.47
C GLN A 530 14.58 29.95 13.84
N ARG A 531 15.37 30.25 12.80
CA ARG A 531 15.26 31.49 12.01
C ARG A 531 14.39 31.29 10.79
N PHE A 532 13.56 32.29 10.54
CA PHE A 532 12.69 32.41 9.38
C PHE A 532 12.90 33.79 8.74
N GLN A 533 12.42 33.97 7.52
CA GLN A 533 12.41 35.28 6.85
C GLN A 533 11.65 36.34 7.68
N GLY A 534 10.56 35.95 8.35
CA GLY A 534 9.74 36.83 9.18
C GLY A 534 10.26 37.09 10.59
N GLY A 535 11.30 36.38 11.07
CA GLY A 535 11.84 36.55 12.41
C GLY A 535 12.42 35.28 13.03
N LEU A 536 12.40 35.20 14.36
CA LEU A 536 12.82 34.03 15.13
C LEU A 536 11.61 33.40 15.81
N ILE A 537 11.59 32.06 15.87
CA ILE A 537 10.69 31.33 16.77
C ILE A 537 11.56 30.64 17.82
N HIS A 538 11.30 30.93 19.09
CA HIS A 538 11.94 30.28 20.22
C HIS A 538 10.93 29.40 20.95
N TRP A 539 11.42 28.32 21.54
CA TRP A 539 10.65 27.41 22.36
C TRP A 539 11.40 27.02 23.63
N THR A 540 10.67 26.92 24.74
CA THR A 540 11.09 26.17 25.93
C THR A 540 9.92 25.34 26.46
N ALA A 541 10.20 24.37 27.32
CA ALA A 541 9.16 23.64 28.03
C ALA A 541 8.29 24.57 28.92
N ALA A 542 8.88 25.61 29.51
CA ALA A 542 8.17 26.51 30.42
C ALA A 542 7.27 27.52 29.70
N THR A 543 7.69 28.01 28.53
CA THR A 543 6.97 29.07 27.80
C THR A 543 6.15 28.54 26.63
N GLY A 544 6.53 27.43 26.02
CA GLY A 544 6.04 27.07 24.69
C GLY A 544 6.73 27.89 23.59
N ALA A 545 6.20 27.81 22.36
CA ALA A 545 6.82 28.36 21.16
C ALA A 545 6.20 29.72 20.79
N PHE A 546 7.04 30.76 20.70
CA PHE A 546 6.60 32.11 20.33
C PHE A 546 7.50 32.73 19.28
N SER A 547 6.91 33.57 18.43
CA SER A 547 7.63 34.32 17.40
C SER A 547 8.00 35.72 17.86
N THR A 548 9.17 36.20 17.46
CA THR A 548 9.64 37.56 17.72
C THR A 548 10.18 38.12 16.41
N ARG A 549 9.81 39.35 16.05
CA ARG A 549 10.08 39.95 14.73
C ARG A 549 10.44 41.43 14.80
N GLY A 550 10.99 41.93 13.70
CA GLY A 550 11.22 43.37 13.47
C GLY A 550 12.04 44.07 14.56
N PRO A 551 11.72 45.33 14.89
CA PRO A 551 12.45 46.11 15.89
C PRO A 551 12.44 45.51 17.29
N ILE A 552 11.36 44.83 17.69
CA ILE A 552 11.28 44.14 18.99
C ILE A 552 12.31 42.99 19.03
N LEU A 553 12.45 42.22 17.94
CA LEU A 553 13.50 41.21 17.84
C LEU A 553 14.89 41.83 17.93
N ALA A 554 15.15 42.91 17.20
CA ALA A 554 16.44 43.59 17.25
C ALA A 554 16.78 44.09 18.66
N LYS A 555 15.77 44.58 19.40
CA LYS A 555 15.93 44.99 20.79
C LYS A 555 16.20 43.82 21.73
N TRP A 556 15.46 42.73 21.59
CA TRP A 556 15.68 41.54 22.39
C TRP A 556 17.08 40.94 22.12
N ALA A 557 17.54 40.97 20.87
CA ALA A 557 18.89 40.59 20.48
C ALA A 557 19.97 41.46 21.15
N SER A 558 19.78 42.79 21.23
CA SER A 558 20.74 43.67 21.92
C SER A 558 20.80 43.43 23.43
N LEU A 559 19.82 42.71 23.98
CA LEU A 559 19.77 42.29 25.38
C LEU A 559 20.23 40.83 25.56
N ASP A 560 20.97 40.25 24.61
CA ASP A 560 21.45 38.86 24.67
C ASP A 560 20.29 37.83 24.78
N TYR A 561 19.19 38.11 24.08
CA TYR A 561 18.06 37.20 23.88
C TYR A 561 17.51 36.61 25.18
N GLU A 562 17.39 35.28 25.26
CA GLU A 562 16.82 34.55 26.39
C GLU A 562 17.66 34.67 27.67
N ARG A 563 18.93 35.08 27.54
CA ARG A 563 19.81 35.27 28.70
C ARG A 563 19.59 36.62 29.38
N GLY A 564 19.16 37.65 28.66
CA GLY A 564 18.88 38.96 29.26
C GLY A 564 17.45 39.11 29.76
N LEU A 565 16.45 39.00 28.87
CA LEU A 565 15.04 39.23 29.24
C LEU A 565 14.23 37.93 29.41
N GLY A 566 14.87 36.77 29.26
CA GLY A 566 14.19 35.48 29.22
C GLY A 566 13.48 35.23 27.90
N TYR A 567 12.78 34.12 27.84
CA TYR A 567 12.04 33.70 26.66
C TYR A 567 10.74 34.52 26.48
N PRO A 568 10.27 34.68 25.23
CA PRO A 568 8.95 35.25 24.96
C PRO A 568 7.84 34.42 25.62
N THR A 569 6.82 35.12 26.12
CA THR A 569 5.63 34.53 26.79
C THR A 569 4.32 34.95 26.13
N SER A 570 4.39 35.83 25.13
CA SER A 570 3.28 36.23 24.27
C SER A 570 3.75 36.32 22.82
N GLU A 571 2.80 36.37 21.88
CA GLU A 571 3.12 36.91 20.57
C GLU A 571 3.32 38.43 20.65
N GLN A 572 3.94 38.97 19.60
CA GLN A 572 3.94 40.41 19.39
C GLN A 572 2.53 40.88 19.02
N MET A 573 1.99 41.78 19.84
CA MET A 573 0.70 42.42 19.67
C MET A 573 0.90 43.85 19.17
N CYS A 574 0.16 44.25 18.16
CA CYS A 574 0.22 45.59 17.56
C CYS A 574 -1.17 46.23 17.56
N GLY A 575 -1.22 47.55 17.35
CA GLY A 575 -2.46 48.33 17.40
C GLY A 575 -2.60 49.14 18.68
N LEU A 576 -1.49 49.34 19.40
CA LEU A 576 -1.45 50.34 20.47
C LEU A 576 -1.51 51.76 19.89
N LYS A 577 -1.64 52.76 20.78
CA LYS A 577 -1.58 54.20 20.47
C LYS A 577 -0.41 54.51 19.53
N ASP A 578 -0.61 55.40 18.55
CA ASP A 578 0.42 55.80 17.58
C ASP A 578 1.03 54.63 16.77
N GLY A 579 0.27 53.55 16.58
CA GLY A 579 0.68 52.37 15.81
C GLY A 579 1.68 51.48 16.53
N GLY A 580 1.77 51.57 17.86
CA GLY A 580 2.74 50.81 18.65
C GLY A 580 2.47 49.31 18.69
N CYS A 581 3.52 48.58 19.05
CA CYS A 581 3.51 47.14 19.28
C CYS A 581 4.19 46.81 20.60
N TRP A 582 3.88 45.63 21.15
CA TRP A 582 4.52 45.10 22.35
C TRP A 582 4.69 43.59 22.30
N GLN A 583 5.62 43.08 23.10
CA GLN A 583 5.75 41.64 23.37
C GLN A 583 6.25 41.39 24.79
N ARG A 584 5.62 40.44 25.48
CA ARG A 584 5.98 40.04 26.85
C ARG A 584 7.03 38.93 26.81
N PHE A 585 8.01 39.06 27.68
CA PHE A 585 9.07 38.09 27.97
C PHE A 585 9.02 37.74 29.46
N GLN A 586 9.64 36.63 29.86
CA GLN A 586 9.65 36.20 31.27
C GLN A 586 10.12 37.33 32.22
N GLY A 587 11.17 38.04 31.84
CA GLY A 587 11.80 39.09 32.64
C GLY A 587 11.32 40.51 32.33
N GLY A 588 10.37 40.72 31.41
CA GLY A 588 9.93 42.08 31.09
C GLY A 588 9.05 42.21 29.87
N LEU A 589 8.92 43.44 29.38
CA LEU A 589 8.04 43.82 28.29
C LEU A 589 8.83 44.72 27.35
N ILE A 590 8.83 44.40 26.05
CA ILE A 590 9.42 45.28 25.02
C ILE A 590 8.28 45.96 24.28
N HIS A 591 8.29 47.28 24.27
CA HIS A 591 7.40 48.09 23.43
C HIS A 591 8.17 48.68 22.27
N TRP A 592 7.47 48.92 21.17
CA TRP A 592 7.99 49.64 20.01
C TRP A 592 6.96 50.63 19.50
N THR A 593 7.44 51.82 19.14
CA THR A 593 6.73 52.75 18.25
C THR A 593 7.69 53.33 17.24
N GLN A 594 7.17 53.95 16.19
CA GLN A 594 8.00 54.72 15.25
C GLN A 594 8.72 55.88 15.94
N GLY A 595 8.11 56.51 16.95
CA GLY A 595 8.68 57.68 17.64
C GLY A 595 9.77 57.35 18.66
N THR A 596 9.64 56.24 19.39
CA THR A 596 10.56 55.87 20.48
C THR A 596 11.52 54.75 20.13
N GLY A 597 11.28 54.03 19.03
CA GLY A 597 11.96 52.77 18.78
C GLY A 597 11.56 51.69 19.79
N ALA A 598 12.32 50.58 19.80
CA ALA A 598 12.02 49.43 20.65
C ALA A 598 12.79 49.55 21.98
N VAL A 599 12.05 49.54 23.08
CA VAL A 599 12.58 49.80 24.43
C VAL A 599 12.04 48.76 25.41
N ALA A 600 12.92 48.25 26.28
CA ALA A 600 12.56 47.22 27.25
C ALA A 600 12.30 47.83 28.64
N THR A 601 11.25 47.38 29.29
CA THR A 601 10.85 47.78 30.65
C THR A 601 10.66 46.52 31.49
N ARG A 602 11.15 46.53 32.74
CA ARG A 602 11.22 45.34 33.61
C ARG A 602 10.96 45.67 35.08
N ASP A 603 10.84 44.62 35.88
CA ASP A 603 10.79 44.66 37.35
C ASP A 603 9.75 45.65 37.92
N ALA A 604 10.08 46.32 39.03
CA ALA A 604 9.18 47.26 39.71
C ALA A 604 8.81 48.47 38.85
N ILE A 605 9.69 48.91 37.95
CA ILE A 605 9.38 50.00 37.01
C ILE A 605 8.30 49.57 36.02
N LEU A 606 8.33 48.33 35.55
CA LEU A 606 7.24 47.78 34.72
C LEU A 606 5.92 47.69 35.48
N ALA A 607 5.97 47.25 36.75
CA ALA A 607 4.77 47.16 37.59
C ALA A 607 4.14 48.55 37.81
N GLU A 608 4.96 49.56 38.04
CA GLU A 608 4.49 50.93 38.20
C GLU A 608 3.97 51.53 36.89
N TRP A 609 4.67 51.32 35.78
CA TRP A 609 4.16 51.78 34.48
C TRP A 609 2.82 51.12 34.11
N ALA A 610 2.63 49.85 34.50
CA ALA A 610 1.37 49.14 34.34
C ALA A 610 0.24 49.72 35.21
N SER A 611 0.55 50.19 36.44
CA SER A 611 -0.43 50.83 37.32
C SER A 611 -0.95 52.16 36.72
N LEU A 612 -0.10 52.80 35.91
CA LEU A 612 -0.37 54.06 35.20
C LEU A 612 -0.93 53.85 33.78
N ASP A 613 -1.61 52.75 33.50
CA ASP A 613 -2.22 52.43 32.19
C ASP A 613 -1.24 52.48 31.00
N TYR A 614 0.02 52.09 31.25
CA TYR A 614 1.07 51.92 30.24
C TYR A 614 1.25 53.15 29.32
N GLU A 615 1.21 52.94 28.00
CA GLU A 615 1.44 53.96 26.99
C GLU A 615 0.33 55.02 26.92
N ARG A 616 -0.84 54.75 27.54
CA ARG A 616 -1.96 55.69 27.58
C ARG A 616 -1.82 56.71 28.71
N GLY A 617 -1.21 56.34 29.83
CA GLY A 617 -0.95 57.27 30.93
C GLY A 617 0.38 58.02 30.77
N LEU A 618 1.51 57.34 30.97
CA LEU A 618 2.83 57.98 30.98
C LEU A 618 3.48 58.09 29.59
N GLY A 619 2.84 57.51 28.57
CA GLY A 619 3.39 57.39 27.24
C GLY A 619 4.42 56.26 27.12
N TYR A 620 5.02 56.16 25.95
CA TYR A 620 5.98 55.10 25.64
C TYR A 620 7.33 55.33 26.35
N PRO A 621 8.05 54.25 26.72
CA PRO A 621 9.41 54.35 27.21
C PRO A 621 10.33 54.89 26.11
N THR A 622 11.20 55.84 26.46
CA THR A 622 12.11 56.54 25.54
C THR A 622 13.57 56.11 25.65
N ALA A 623 13.92 55.42 26.74
CA ALA A 623 15.23 54.82 26.95
C ALA A 623 15.10 53.55 27.82
N ASP A 624 16.08 52.67 27.74
CA ASP A 624 16.11 51.50 28.64
C ASP A 624 16.30 51.93 30.09
N GLN A 625 15.80 51.09 31.00
CA GLN A 625 16.05 51.21 32.43
C GLN A 625 17.56 51.25 32.73
N ARG A 626 17.98 52.30 33.44
CA ARG A 626 19.34 52.48 33.97
C ARG A 626 19.34 52.28 35.48
N CYS A 627 20.10 51.30 35.94
CA CYS A 627 20.31 51.03 37.37
C CYS A 627 21.71 51.46 37.82
N GLY A 628 21.93 51.48 39.14
CA GLY A 628 23.19 51.97 39.74
C GLY A 628 23.14 53.45 40.12
N LEU A 629 21.93 54.00 40.31
CA LEU A 629 21.76 55.30 40.93
C LEU A 629 22.16 55.25 42.41
N LYS A 630 22.18 56.42 43.07
CA LYS A 630 22.47 56.56 44.50
C LYS A 630 21.69 55.54 45.33
N ASP A 631 22.33 54.88 46.29
CA ASP A 631 21.70 53.87 47.16
C ASP A 631 21.04 52.68 46.40
N GLY A 632 21.51 52.39 45.19
CA GLY A 632 21.10 51.22 44.40
C GLY A 632 19.83 51.41 43.57
N GLY A 633 19.37 52.64 43.35
CA GLY A 633 18.15 52.91 42.58
C GLY A 633 18.28 52.65 41.07
N CYS A 634 17.12 52.69 40.41
CA CYS A 634 16.98 52.59 38.97
C CYS A 634 16.05 53.68 38.43
N ILE A 635 16.23 54.08 37.18
CA ILE A 635 15.35 55.04 36.48
C ILE A 635 15.08 54.56 35.07
N GLN A 636 13.87 54.80 34.60
CA GLN A 636 13.53 54.70 33.19
C GLN A 636 12.76 55.95 32.75
N THR A 637 13.07 56.47 31.57
CA THR A 637 12.38 57.65 31.02
C THR A 637 11.24 57.23 30.10
N PHE A 638 10.12 57.93 30.23
CA PHE A 638 8.95 57.84 29.37
C PHE A 638 8.64 59.21 28.77
N GLN A 639 7.73 59.27 27.81
CA GLN A 639 7.39 60.53 27.12
C GLN A 639 6.93 61.64 28.08
N SER A 640 6.20 61.29 29.14
CA SER A 640 5.64 62.26 30.10
C SER A 640 6.45 62.42 31.40
N GLY A 641 7.60 61.75 31.51
CA GLY A 641 8.49 61.83 32.67
C GLY A 641 9.12 60.48 33.05
N PRO A 642 10.10 60.46 33.96
CA PRO A 642 10.69 59.21 34.43
C PRO A 642 9.84 58.47 35.47
N ILE A 643 10.02 57.16 35.52
CA ILE A 643 9.74 56.34 36.71
C ILE A 643 11.07 56.05 37.39
N VAL A 644 11.12 56.28 38.69
CA VAL A 644 12.32 56.09 39.51
C VAL A 644 12.00 55.07 40.58
N TRP A 645 12.87 54.07 40.72
CA TRP A 645 12.79 53.05 41.74
C TRP A 645 13.94 53.16 42.74
N SER A 646 13.65 52.94 44.01
CA SER A 646 14.67 52.74 45.05
C SER A 646 14.30 51.59 45.97
N PRO A 647 15.29 50.91 46.60
CA PRO A 647 15.02 49.78 47.50
C PRO A 647 14.09 50.13 48.67
N THR A 648 14.14 51.38 49.15
CA THR A 648 13.37 51.85 50.31
C THR A 648 12.06 52.55 49.94
N GLY A 649 11.91 52.95 48.67
CA GLY A 649 10.77 53.75 48.21
C GLY A 649 9.83 53.03 47.29
N GLY A 650 10.25 51.95 46.63
CA GLY A 650 9.47 51.43 45.50
C GLY A 650 9.66 52.27 44.24
N ALA A 651 8.84 52.01 43.22
CA ALA A 651 8.87 52.69 41.93
C ALA A 651 7.74 53.72 41.87
N HIS A 652 8.07 54.95 41.47
CA HIS A 652 7.10 56.03 41.33
C HIS A 652 7.40 56.87 40.09
N ALA A 653 6.36 57.27 39.36
CA ALA A 653 6.49 58.27 38.31
C ALA A 653 6.71 59.66 38.90
N VAL A 654 7.65 60.42 38.33
CA VAL A 654 7.91 61.81 38.70
C VAL A 654 7.71 62.68 37.46
N THR A 655 6.58 63.39 37.39
CA THR A 655 6.10 64.02 36.14
C THR A 655 5.77 65.50 36.31
N GLY A 656 5.53 66.17 35.18
CA GLY A 656 5.11 67.57 35.14
C GLY A 656 6.07 68.52 35.83
N SER A 657 5.52 69.64 36.31
CA SER A 657 6.24 70.70 37.01
C SER A 657 6.96 70.20 38.28
N ILE A 658 6.39 69.24 39.00
CA ILE A 658 7.04 68.60 40.16
C ILE A 658 8.31 67.88 39.73
N GLY A 659 8.27 67.11 38.64
CA GLY A 659 9.45 66.46 38.08
C GLY A 659 10.51 67.42 37.56
N GLU A 660 10.10 68.54 36.95
CA GLU A 660 11.03 69.60 36.53
C GLU A 660 11.76 70.21 37.73
N VAL A 661 11.04 70.55 38.80
CA VAL A 661 11.63 71.09 40.03
C VAL A 661 12.53 70.05 40.71
N TRP A 662 12.09 68.80 40.85
CA TRP A 662 12.89 67.73 41.43
C TRP A 662 14.21 67.54 40.66
N LYS A 663 14.15 67.49 39.33
CA LYS A 663 15.32 67.38 38.46
C LYS A 663 16.25 68.60 38.59
N ALA A 664 15.71 69.81 38.60
CA ALA A 664 16.49 71.05 38.76
C ALA A 664 17.21 71.13 40.11
N ARG A 665 16.74 70.39 41.12
CA ARG A 665 17.29 70.35 42.48
C ARG A 665 18.18 69.13 42.75
N GLY A 666 18.68 68.49 41.68
CA GLY A 666 19.64 67.39 41.77
C GLY A 666 19.01 65.99 41.80
N ALA A 667 17.71 65.89 41.52
CA ALA A 667 16.98 64.61 41.45
C ALA A 667 17.23 63.72 42.70
N GLU A 668 17.51 62.43 42.51
CA GLU A 668 17.76 61.49 43.60
C GLU A 668 19.02 61.79 44.42
N THR A 669 19.95 62.57 43.85
CA THR A 669 21.17 63.00 44.54
C THR A 669 20.98 64.26 45.37
N GLY A 670 19.91 65.02 45.10
CA GLY A 670 19.55 66.26 45.80
C GLY A 670 18.95 66.03 47.19
N ALA A 671 18.63 67.14 47.86
CA ALA A 671 18.10 67.14 49.23
C ALA A 671 16.73 66.44 49.37
N LEU A 672 15.93 66.40 48.30
CA LEU A 672 14.66 65.67 48.27
C LEU A 672 14.85 64.15 48.22
N GLY A 673 15.90 63.65 47.58
CA GLY A 673 16.12 62.23 47.36
C GLY A 673 15.07 61.57 46.46
N TYR A 674 14.84 60.27 46.67
CA TYR A 674 13.88 59.48 45.89
C TYR A 674 12.42 59.80 46.20
N PRO A 675 11.50 59.67 45.23
CA PRO A 675 10.06 59.71 45.50
C PRO A 675 9.64 58.57 46.45
N ARG A 676 8.57 58.82 47.20
CA ARG A 676 7.97 57.90 48.19
C ARG A 676 6.48 57.69 47.99
N THR A 677 5.85 58.52 47.19
CA THR A 677 4.44 58.41 46.83
C THR A 677 4.29 58.64 45.34
N ASP A 678 3.17 58.18 44.80
CA ASP A 678 2.72 58.62 43.48
C ASP A 678 2.29 60.09 43.52
N LEU A 679 2.14 60.68 42.34
CA LEU A 679 1.60 62.02 42.18
C LEU A 679 0.12 62.02 42.57
N VAL A 680 -0.25 62.81 43.57
CA VAL A 680 -1.64 62.99 44.00
C VAL A 680 -2.13 64.35 43.50
N CYS A 681 -3.15 64.34 42.66
CA CYS A 681 -3.77 65.53 42.08
C CYS A 681 -5.24 65.64 42.47
N GLY A 682 -5.84 66.81 42.21
CA GLY A 682 -7.24 67.08 42.57
C GLY A 682 -7.41 67.64 43.98
N LEU A 683 -6.32 68.16 44.57
CA LEU A 683 -6.40 68.97 45.77
C LEU A 683 -7.11 70.30 45.48
N LYS A 684 -7.34 71.08 46.56
CA LYS A 684 -7.84 72.44 46.48
C LYS A 684 -7.05 73.26 45.44
N ASP A 685 -7.74 74.17 44.74
CA ASP A 685 -7.18 75.03 43.70
C ASP A 685 -6.52 74.28 42.52
N GLY A 686 -6.87 73.00 42.33
CA GLY A 686 -6.31 72.15 41.28
C GLY A 686 -4.86 71.72 41.55
N ALA A 687 -4.41 71.81 42.80
CA ALA A 687 -3.05 71.48 43.16
C ALA A 687 -2.77 69.97 43.08
N CYS A 688 -1.49 69.67 42.90
CA CYS A 688 -0.95 68.33 43.01
C CYS A 688 0.22 68.31 43.99
N TYR A 689 0.50 67.15 44.57
CA TYR A 689 1.67 66.94 45.42
C TYR A 689 2.33 65.58 45.21
N GLN A 690 3.60 65.51 45.56
CA GLN A 690 4.32 64.24 45.64
C GLN A 690 5.29 64.26 46.83
N GLY A 691 5.28 63.16 47.59
CA GLY A 691 6.19 62.93 48.69
C GLY A 691 7.52 62.35 48.22
N PHE A 692 8.61 62.83 48.80
CA PHE A 692 9.98 62.37 48.59
C PHE A 692 10.61 62.04 49.95
N ALA A 693 11.71 61.29 49.93
CA ALA A 693 12.42 60.87 51.15
C ALA A 693 12.82 62.06 52.05
N GLY A 694 13.15 63.21 51.46
CA GLY A 694 13.58 64.42 52.15
C GLY A 694 12.51 65.52 52.30
N GLY A 695 11.29 65.34 51.77
CA GLY A 695 10.22 66.32 51.92
C GLY A 695 9.09 66.20 50.90
N LEU A 696 8.34 67.28 50.74
CA LEU A 696 7.08 67.32 49.98
C LEU A 696 7.17 68.40 48.91
N VAL A 697 6.80 68.07 47.67
CA VAL A 697 6.74 69.03 46.56
C VAL A 697 5.29 69.22 46.17
N HIS A 698 4.85 70.48 46.12
CA HIS A 698 3.52 70.86 45.68
C HIS A 698 3.59 71.68 44.41
N SER A 699 2.64 71.46 43.51
CA SER A 699 2.41 72.32 42.35
C SER A 699 1.00 72.86 42.38
N VAL A 700 0.87 74.17 42.37
CA VAL A 700 -0.41 74.89 42.34
C VAL A 700 -0.43 75.73 41.07
N PRO A 701 -1.41 75.58 40.17
CA PRO A 701 -1.41 76.26 38.87
C PRO A 701 -1.21 77.78 38.95
N ALA A 702 -1.79 78.43 39.96
CA ALA A 702 -1.72 79.88 40.14
C ALA A 702 -0.48 80.38 40.92
N LEU A 703 0.22 79.50 41.65
CA LEU A 703 1.31 79.91 42.55
C LEU A 703 2.69 79.44 42.07
N GLY A 704 2.75 78.30 41.37
CA GLY A 704 4.00 77.66 40.99
C GLY A 704 4.23 76.34 41.73
N THR A 705 5.48 75.87 41.70
CA THR A 705 5.87 74.58 42.25
C THR A 705 6.98 74.77 43.27
N PHE A 706 6.72 74.37 44.52
CA PHE A 706 7.58 74.69 45.65
C PHE A 706 7.87 73.47 46.52
N ILE A 707 9.08 73.47 47.09
CA ILE A 707 9.57 72.41 47.95
C ILE A 707 9.40 72.78 49.42
N THR A 708 8.84 71.87 50.21
CA THR A 708 8.75 72.01 51.67
C THR A 708 9.45 70.83 52.33
N THR A 709 10.50 71.09 53.11
CA THR A 709 11.34 70.08 53.77
C THR A 709 11.51 70.39 55.27
N GLY A 710 12.09 69.43 56.00
CA GLY A 710 12.53 69.60 57.39
C GLY A 710 11.44 70.04 58.37
N ARG A 711 11.82 70.79 59.40
CA ARG A 711 10.90 71.24 60.46
C ARG A 711 9.79 72.17 59.99
N ILE A 712 9.98 72.87 58.88
CA ILE A 712 8.90 73.67 58.27
C ILE A 712 7.81 72.73 57.75
N LEU A 713 8.17 71.62 57.09
CA LEU A 713 7.20 70.61 56.67
C LEU A 713 6.47 70.01 57.87
N GLU A 714 7.17 69.70 58.95
CA GLU A 714 6.57 69.18 60.19
C GLU A 714 5.55 70.16 60.79
N LYS A 715 5.91 71.45 60.89
CA LYS A 715 5.00 72.50 61.37
C LYS A 715 3.78 72.67 60.47
N TRP A 716 3.99 72.62 59.16
CA TRP A 716 2.90 72.75 58.19
C TRP A 716 1.95 71.53 58.25
N ALA A 717 2.51 70.32 58.39
CA ALA A 717 1.76 69.09 58.58
C ALA A 717 0.89 69.13 59.85
N ILE A 718 1.44 69.57 60.99
CA ILE A 718 0.69 69.76 62.25
C ILE A 718 -0.46 70.76 62.09
N SER A 719 -0.32 71.69 61.15
CA SER A 719 -1.34 72.70 60.84
C SER A 719 -2.40 72.23 59.84
N ASP A 720 -2.49 70.92 59.54
CA ASP A 720 -3.38 70.33 58.51
C ASP A 720 -3.07 70.79 57.07
N TYR A 721 -1.78 70.98 56.78
CA TYR A 721 -1.26 71.27 55.44
C TYR A 721 -2.00 72.43 54.73
N GLU A 722 -2.43 72.22 53.49
CA GLU A 722 -3.11 73.20 52.64
C GLU A 722 -4.54 73.54 53.10
N ARG A 723 -5.14 72.68 53.94
CA ARG A 723 -6.44 72.92 54.55
C ARG A 723 -6.33 73.79 55.82
N GLY A 724 -5.11 73.90 56.33
CA GLY A 724 -4.73 74.72 57.46
C GLY A 724 -4.76 76.23 57.22
N PRO A 725 -4.48 77.02 58.27
CA PRO A 725 -4.48 78.49 58.20
C PRO A 725 -3.40 79.06 57.27
N TYR A 726 -2.34 78.31 56.97
CA TYR A 726 -1.25 78.77 56.12
C TYR A 726 -1.52 78.57 54.62
N GLY A 727 -2.39 77.64 54.21
CA GLY A 727 -2.61 77.31 52.81
C GLY A 727 -1.37 76.72 52.12
N TYR A 728 -1.21 76.95 50.82
CA TYR A 728 -0.07 76.45 50.04
C TYR A 728 1.19 77.32 50.17
N PRO A 729 2.39 76.74 50.01
CA PRO A 729 3.63 77.51 49.91
C PRO A 729 3.61 78.40 48.64
N THR A 730 4.21 79.58 48.76
CA THR A 730 4.34 80.59 47.67
C THR A 730 5.80 80.91 47.35
N SER A 731 6.75 80.32 48.08
CA SER A 731 8.19 80.40 47.82
C SER A 731 8.88 79.10 48.18
N ASP A 732 10.10 78.90 47.70
CA ASP A 732 11.01 77.92 48.31
C ASP A 732 11.48 78.40 49.70
N GLN A 733 12.00 77.46 50.49
CA GLN A 733 12.59 77.77 51.80
C GLN A 733 13.87 78.59 51.65
N SER A 734 14.05 79.58 52.52
CA SER A 734 15.29 80.36 52.66
C SER A 734 15.82 80.20 54.08
N CYS A 735 17.07 79.77 54.21
CA CYS A 735 17.73 79.54 55.49
C CYS A 735 18.88 80.52 55.72
N THR A 736 18.88 81.17 56.88
CA THR A 736 19.95 82.04 57.36
C THR A 736 20.45 81.53 58.71
N GLY A 737 21.66 80.98 58.73
CA GLY A 737 22.16 80.25 59.91
C GLY A 737 21.36 78.98 60.15
N GLU A 738 20.95 78.74 61.40
CA GLU A 738 20.12 77.59 61.78
C GLU A 738 18.62 77.81 61.51
N THR A 739 18.20 79.03 61.16
CA THR A 739 16.78 79.34 60.98
C THR A 739 16.39 79.35 59.51
N CYS A 740 15.41 78.51 59.15
CA CYS A 740 14.77 78.47 57.86
C CYS A 740 13.39 79.15 57.92
N SER A 741 13.01 79.84 56.85
CA SER A 741 11.69 80.45 56.67
C SER A 741 11.13 80.15 55.28
N GLN A 742 9.81 80.06 55.18
CA GLN A 742 9.10 79.85 53.92
C GLN A 742 7.78 80.61 53.90
N GLN A 743 7.48 81.22 52.76
CA GLN A 743 6.23 81.95 52.56
C GLN A 743 5.12 80.97 52.15
N PHE A 744 3.95 81.15 52.75
CA PHE A 744 2.69 80.49 52.41
C PHE A 744 1.61 81.55 52.16
N GLN A 745 0.50 81.16 51.53
CA GLN A 745 -0.63 82.06 51.23
C GLN A 745 -1.15 82.81 52.48
N GLY A 746 -1.18 82.12 53.63
CA GLY A 746 -1.68 82.65 54.91
C GLY A 746 -0.60 83.19 55.86
N GLY A 747 0.65 83.31 55.42
CA GLY A 747 1.75 83.88 56.23
C GLY A 747 3.07 83.11 56.11
N THR A 748 4.07 83.50 56.91
CA THR A 748 5.40 82.86 56.92
C THR A 748 5.49 81.80 58.01
N LEU A 749 5.99 80.60 57.66
CA LEU A 749 6.44 79.62 58.65
C LEU A 749 7.96 79.72 58.81
N THR A 750 8.41 79.76 60.06
CA THR A 750 9.83 79.81 60.43
C THR A 750 10.15 78.68 61.40
N ALA A 751 11.27 78.00 61.20
CA ALA A 751 11.76 76.94 62.08
C ALA A 751 13.30 76.98 62.19
N PRO A 752 13.86 76.70 63.38
CA PRO A 752 15.30 76.45 63.54
C PRO A 752 15.68 75.04 63.03
#